data_AF-A0A1I5VYV9-F1
#
_entry.id   AF-A0A1I5VYV9-F1
#
_cell.length_a   1.000
_cell.length_b   1.000
_cell.length_c   1.000
_cell.angle_alpha   90.00
_cell.angle_beta   90.00
_cell.angle_gamma   90.00
#
_symmetry.space_group_name_H-M   'P 1'
#
loop_
_entity.id
_entity.type
_entity.pdbx_description
1 polymer ?
#
loop_
_entity_poly.entity_id
_entity_poly.type
_entity_poly.pdbx_seq_one_letter_code
_entity_poly.pdbx_strand_id
1 'polypeptide(L)'
;MKKYLAGFFYSLPVQLLFLHFRRYQVLLLFWAILFATISGHFLKPYGADTLMLAPEYLGKVSALSAFFVGLAVGAFIMSWNITTFILHSRHIKFLATTAQPFLKFCINNAVIPFFFLLCYLFFTIDYQRTEELSSTLEIVSLTGGFLGGFILALTIAFGYFFRADRKIYRRMATDFTSANEKYERASRMIKNSKIEKGEMRVDFFLSATLGLRKPRNVKHYSQEFINSIFKRHHVEAVKAVFIAFIVLLLIGLFAENRYLQIPAAASITLFFTILIAVAGALSLFMGSWSFPVGIVIYLLVNWMFINRLIDPRNKAYGLNYNTKEKPVYNREALNALTTKDAITKDSAAFVSILNNWKAKQKDSRPVMFILDVSGGGNRSAAFTMNVLTKLDTLTNGSFFSQCALITGASGGMIGAAYFRELYLQKQQGKISSLQQKRYIDNICKDLLNPVFTSLVARDMIGPFGKFNFDGNSFILDRGYAFEQKLNANTNGILNKRLKNYLQAESSGIIPTMIFNTAITRDGRKMMIGTQQMKFMMKPSFMQNNLGIYDVDGLDYQSFFANQNPGNTRFLTVLRMNATFPFVLPNVEMPAKPEIDVMDGGLRDNFGHETSLRFINFFKDWLKENTSKVVLVEIRDRPAEDWSRPYEVNSIIGLITKPVFVLQNNWFNVQDYYEKDQVNYMLDAYGPNLYKTSFSYEALPNTISASLSFHLTAAEKKGIANSLNNEANQRSFSIIDSLSKATLESAE
;
A
#
# COMPACT_ATOMS: atom_id res chain seq x y z
N MET A 1 4.45 -45.11 -28.85
CA MET A 1 4.13 -44.29 -27.65
C MET A 1 5.31 -44.12 -26.67
N LYS A 2 5.89 -45.19 -26.11
CA LYS A 2 7.02 -45.10 -25.14
C LYS A 2 8.24 -44.27 -25.61
N LYS A 3 8.65 -44.40 -26.89
CA LYS A 3 9.79 -43.63 -27.45
C LYS A 3 9.51 -42.13 -27.58
N TYR A 4 8.27 -41.74 -27.88
CA TYR A 4 7.87 -40.33 -27.98
C TYR A 4 7.76 -39.68 -26.60
N LEU A 5 7.21 -40.41 -25.61
CA LEU A 5 7.18 -39.97 -24.22
C LEU A 5 8.59 -39.78 -23.64
N ALA A 6 9.51 -40.72 -23.92
CA ALA A 6 10.90 -40.58 -23.53
C ALA A 6 11.57 -39.37 -24.23
N GLY A 7 11.33 -39.18 -25.53
CA GLY A 7 11.86 -38.03 -26.27
C GLY A 7 11.32 -36.68 -25.78
N PHE A 8 10.04 -36.62 -25.39
CA PHE A 8 9.44 -35.44 -24.77
C PHE A 8 10.03 -35.18 -23.38
N PHE A 9 10.14 -36.21 -22.54
CA PHE A 9 10.71 -36.08 -21.20
C PHE A 9 12.16 -35.59 -21.24
N TYR A 10 12.99 -36.12 -22.15
CA TYR A 10 14.38 -35.69 -22.35
C TYR A 10 14.51 -34.52 -23.34
N SER A 11 13.45 -33.79 -23.63
CA SER A 11 13.54 -32.54 -24.38
C SER A 11 14.12 -31.42 -23.51
N LEU A 12 14.89 -30.51 -24.11
CA LEU A 12 15.50 -29.40 -23.39
C LEU A 12 14.48 -28.57 -22.59
N PRO A 13 13.26 -28.26 -23.08
CA PRO A 13 12.30 -27.50 -22.29
C PRO A 13 11.87 -28.19 -20.99
N VAL A 14 11.59 -29.50 -21.07
CA VAL A 14 11.18 -30.29 -19.90
C VAL A 14 12.35 -30.45 -18.93
N GLN A 15 13.55 -30.71 -19.44
CA GLN A 15 14.73 -30.87 -18.61
C GLN A 15 15.15 -29.56 -17.92
N LEU A 16 15.02 -28.40 -18.59
CA LEU A 16 15.24 -27.09 -17.98
C LEU A 16 14.19 -26.79 -16.90
N LEU A 17 12.92 -27.13 -17.13
CA LEU A 17 11.89 -27.00 -16.11
C LEU A 17 12.27 -27.76 -14.83
N PHE A 18 12.63 -29.03 -14.95
CA PHE A 18 13.09 -29.83 -13.80
C PHE A 18 14.37 -29.29 -13.16
N LEU A 19 15.25 -28.67 -13.95
CA LEU A 19 16.49 -28.09 -13.43
C LEU A 19 16.23 -26.98 -12.42
N HIS A 20 15.25 -26.11 -12.69
CA HIS A 20 14.88 -25.00 -11.81
C HIS A 20 14.37 -25.48 -10.44
N PHE A 21 13.62 -26.57 -10.42
CA PHE A 21 13.17 -27.17 -9.15
C PHE A 21 14.30 -27.90 -8.40
N ARG A 22 15.34 -28.33 -9.11
CA ARG A 22 16.50 -29.02 -8.53
C ARG A 22 17.61 -28.08 -8.07
N ARG A 23 17.77 -26.92 -8.70
CA ARG A 23 18.89 -25.99 -8.50
C ARG A 23 18.41 -24.55 -8.50
N TYR A 24 18.95 -23.73 -7.59
CA TYR A 24 18.65 -22.31 -7.47
C TYR A 24 17.16 -22.02 -7.26
N GLN A 25 16.48 -22.83 -6.44
CA GLN A 25 15.03 -22.74 -6.15
C GLN A 25 14.59 -21.36 -5.64
N VAL A 26 15.51 -20.62 -5.02
CA VAL A 26 15.26 -19.24 -4.57
C VAL A 26 14.76 -18.34 -5.72
N LEU A 27 15.19 -18.59 -6.97
CA LEU A 27 14.73 -17.81 -8.12
C LEU A 27 13.26 -18.11 -8.48
N LEU A 28 12.73 -19.28 -8.11
CA LEU A 28 11.32 -19.63 -8.31
C LEU A 28 10.38 -18.88 -7.35
N LEU A 29 10.90 -18.35 -6.23
CA LEU A 29 10.11 -17.56 -5.29
C LEU A 29 9.49 -16.33 -5.97
N PHE A 30 10.24 -15.66 -6.85
CA PHE A 30 9.74 -14.49 -7.58
C PHE A 30 8.58 -14.84 -8.51
N TRP A 31 8.66 -15.98 -9.20
CA TRP A 31 7.55 -16.50 -10.01
C TRP A 31 6.35 -16.86 -9.14
N ALA A 32 6.58 -17.58 -8.04
CA ALA A 32 5.52 -17.99 -7.12
C ALA A 32 4.75 -16.78 -6.57
N ILE A 33 5.46 -15.71 -6.17
CA ILE A 33 4.84 -14.47 -5.72
C ILE A 33 4.03 -13.83 -6.86
N LEU A 34 4.60 -13.67 -8.06
CA LEU A 34 3.87 -13.08 -9.19
C LEU A 34 2.60 -13.87 -9.56
N PHE A 35 2.68 -15.20 -9.63
CA PHE A 35 1.50 -16.06 -9.88
C PHE A 35 0.47 -15.95 -8.76
N ALA A 36 0.89 -15.94 -7.50
CA ALA A 36 0.00 -15.80 -6.36
C ALA A 36 -0.67 -14.41 -6.33
N THR A 37 0.04 -13.35 -6.74
CA THR A 37 -0.52 -11.99 -6.83
C THR A 37 -1.58 -11.90 -7.92
N ILE A 38 -1.28 -12.30 -9.17
CA ILE A 38 -2.23 -12.17 -10.29
C ILE A 38 -3.46 -13.08 -10.13
N SER A 39 -3.35 -14.16 -9.35
CA SER A 39 -4.46 -15.07 -9.06
C SER A 39 -5.26 -14.70 -7.81
N GLY A 40 -4.89 -13.61 -7.11
CA GLY A 40 -5.60 -13.16 -5.91
C GLY A 40 -5.31 -13.96 -4.63
N HIS A 41 -4.26 -14.78 -4.60
CA HIS A 41 -3.84 -15.58 -3.44
C HIS A 41 -2.76 -14.91 -2.58
N PHE A 42 -2.28 -13.73 -2.97
CA PHE A 42 -1.26 -12.98 -2.23
C PHE A 42 -1.72 -11.55 -1.97
N LEU A 43 -1.87 -11.18 -0.69
CA LEU A 43 -2.23 -9.83 -0.21
C LEU A 43 -3.46 -9.20 -0.90
N LYS A 44 -4.42 -10.01 -1.38
CA LYS A 44 -5.66 -9.55 -2.02
C LYS A 44 -6.46 -8.53 -1.20
N PRO A 45 -6.67 -8.69 0.13
CA PRO A 45 -7.39 -7.69 0.92
C PRO A 45 -6.78 -6.28 0.87
N TYR A 46 -5.49 -6.17 0.52
CA TYR A 46 -4.74 -4.91 0.41
C TYR A 46 -4.60 -4.40 -1.04
N GLY A 47 -5.24 -5.05 -2.03
CA GLY A 47 -5.26 -4.62 -3.43
C GLY A 47 -4.03 -5.00 -4.27
N ALA A 48 -3.29 -6.04 -3.88
CA ALA A 48 -2.07 -6.45 -4.60
C ALA A 48 -2.33 -6.98 -6.02
N ASP A 49 -3.42 -7.71 -6.22
CA ASP A 49 -3.91 -8.14 -7.54
C ASP A 49 -4.33 -6.93 -8.38
N THR A 50 -5.06 -5.97 -7.79
CA THR A 50 -5.45 -4.73 -8.46
C THR A 50 -4.25 -3.95 -9.00
N LEU A 51 -3.18 -3.81 -8.21
CA LEU A 51 -1.95 -3.14 -8.66
C LEU A 51 -1.37 -3.78 -9.93
N MET A 52 -1.48 -5.11 -10.06
CA MET A 52 -0.95 -5.89 -11.19
C MET A 52 -1.90 -5.94 -12.39
N LEU A 53 -3.21 -6.06 -12.16
CA LEU A 53 -4.22 -6.32 -13.21
C LEU A 53 -4.88 -5.04 -13.73
N ALA A 54 -4.84 -3.94 -12.97
CA ALA A 54 -5.33 -2.62 -13.36
C ALA A 54 -4.24 -1.55 -13.16
N PRO A 55 -3.11 -1.63 -13.90
CA PRO A 55 -2.02 -0.69 -13.71
C PRO A 55 -2.45 0.74 -14.06
N GLU A 56 -2.28 1.67 -13.13
CA GLU A 56 -2.56 3.09 -13.32
C GLU A 56 -1.30 3.84 -13.77
N TYR A 57 -1.44 4.70 -14.79
CA TYR A 57 -0.46 5.72 -15.16
C TYR A 57 -1.18 7.06 -15.39
N LEU A 58 -0.67 8.14 -14.81
CA LEU A 58 -1.28 9.48 -14.89
C LEU A 58 -2.77 9.53 -14.51
N GLY A 59 -3.21 8.73 -13.53
CA GLY A 59 -4.61 8.72 -13.09
C GLY A 59 -5.54 7.83 -13.91
N LYS A 60 -5.02 7.05 -14.87
CA LYS A 60 -5.84 6.22 -15.76
C LYS A 60 -5.25 4.82 -15.97
N VAL A 61 -6.12 3.83 -16.00
CA VAL A 61 -5.83 2.50 -16.57
C VAL A 61 -5.97 2.62 -18.08
N SER A 62 -4.88 2.44 -18.84
CA SER A 62 -4.85 2.71 -20.28
C SER A 62 -3.85 1.82 -21.00
N ALA A 63 -3.91 1.75 -22.33
CA ALA A 63 -2.91 1.04 -23.13
C ALA A 63 -1.47 1.44 -22.79
N LEU A 64 -1.24 2.72 -22.45
CA LEU A 64 0.08 3.21 -22.07
C LEU A 64 0.53 2.70 -20.70
N SER A 65 -0.38 2.60 -19.71
CA SER A 65 -0.03 2.01 -18.41
C SER A 65 0.29 0.52 -18.57
N ALA A 66 -0.53 -0.22 -19.33
CA ALA A 66 -0.29 -1.62 -19.66
C ALA A 66 1.01 -1.82 -20.44
N PHE A 67 1.37 -0.89 -21.34
CA PHE A 67 2.63 -0.90 -22.09
C PHE A 67 3.86 -0.86 -21.18
N PHE A 68 3.88 0.00 -20.14
CA PHE A 68 4.97 0.01 -19.17
C PHE A 68 5.07 -1.31 -18.38
N VAL A 69 3.94 -1.93 -18.04
CA VAL A 69 3.94 -3.27 -17.42
C VAL A 69 4.50 -4.32 -18.38
N GLY A 70 4.10 -4.28 -19.65
CA GLY A 70 4.65 -5.15 -20.70
C GLY A 70 6.17 -5.02 -20.83
N LEU A 71 6.69 -3.79 -20.83
CA LEU A 71 8.13 -3.53 -20.83
C LEU A 71 8.82 -4.16 -19.61
N ALA A 72 8.26 -3.95 -18.41
CA ALA A 72 8.82 -4.48 -17.17
C ALA A 72 8.80 -6.02 -17.12
N VAL A 73 7.68 -6.65 -17.51
CA VAL A 73 7.56 -8.11 -17.60
C VAL A 73 8.52 -8.68 -18.65
N GLY A 74 8.70 -8.00 -19.78
CA GLY A 74 9.71 -8.35 -20.77
C GLY A 74 11.12 -8.30 -20.20
N ALA A 75 11.47 -7.23 -19.48
CA ALA A 75 12.76 -7.09 -18.80
C ALA A 75 12.97 -8.19 -17.74
N PHE A 76 11.94 -8.51 -16.95
CA PHE A 76 11.96 -9.58 -15.96
C PHE A 76 12.23 -10.95 -16.59
N ILE A 77 11.48 -11.29 -17.65
CA ILE A 77 11.66 -12.55 -18.39
C ILE A 77 13.07 -12.63 -18.99
N MET A 78 13.60 -11.52 -19.50
CA MET A 78 14.96 -11.49 -20.02
C MET A 78 15.99 -11.63 -18.90
N SER A 79 15.83 -10.98 -17.75
CA SER A 79 16.73 -11.14 -16.60
C SER A 79 16.72 -12.57 -16.07
N TRP A 80 15.55 -13.20 -15.98
CA TRP A 80 15.40 -14.63 -15.68
C TRP A 80 16.20 -15.49 -16.65
N ASN A 81 16.02 -15.30 -17.96
CA ASN A 81 16.71 -16.08 -18.98
C ASN A 81 18.22 -15.85 -18.97
N ILE A 82 18.67 -14.61 -18.80
CA ILE A 82 20.08 -14.27 -18.70
C ILE A 82 20.71 -14.96 -17.49
N THR A 83 20.10 -14.77 -16.31
CA THR A 83 20.59 -15.32 -15.04
C THR A 83 20.66 -16.84 -15.09
N THR A 84 19.59 -17.49 -15.56
CA THR A 84 19.53 -18.96 -15.62
C THR A 84 20.41 -19.53 -16.72
N PHE A 85 20.58 -18.85 -17.85
CA PHE A 85 21.55 -19.25 -18.90
C PHE A 85 22.97 -19.31 -18.35
N ILE A 86 23.35 -18.29 -17.56
CA ILE A 86 24.65 -18.20 -16.90
C ILE A 86 24.82 -19.34 -15.88
N LEU A 87 23.86 -19.47 -14.95
CA LEU A 87 23.94 -20.42 -13.84
C LEU A 87 23.89 -21.88 -14.30
N HIS A 88 23.17 -22.16 -15.38
CA HIS A 88 23.02 -23.52 -15.92
C HIS A 88 23.94 -23.83 -17.10
N SER A 89 24.75 -22.87 -17.57
CA SER A 89 25.70 -23.04 -18.70
C SER A 89 26.50 -24.35 -18.66
N ARG A 90 26.93 -24.77 -17.46
CA ARG A 90 27.67 -26.03 -17.21
C ARG A 90 26.87 -27.30 -17.55
N HIS A 91 25.55 -27.25 -17.47
CA HIS A 91 24.65 -28.38 -17.74
C HIS A 91 24.20 -28.45 -19.21
N ILE A 92 24.35 -27.36 -19.97
CA ILE A 92 23.85 -27.20 -21.35
C ILE A 92 24.98 -26.89 -22.35
N LYS A 93 26.15 -27.50 -22.17
CA LYS A 93 27.36 -27.23 -22.97
C LYS A 93 27.13 -27.31 -24.48
N PHE A 94 26.22 -28.20 -24.94
CA PHE A 94 25.95 -28.39 -26.37
C PHE A 94 25.47 -27.11 -27.07
N LEU A 95 24.80 -26.21 -26.35
CA LEU A 95 24.31 -24.95 -26.94
C LEU A 95 25.44 -24.05 -27.42
N ALA A 96 26.62 -24.09 -26.78
CA ALA A 96 27.78 -23.28 -27.16
C ALA A 96 28.28 -23.53 -28.60
N THR A 97 27.93 -24.68 -29.19
CA THR A 97 28.30 -25.05 -30.57
C THR A 97 27.24 -24.70 -31.61
N THR A 98 26.17 -24.05 -31.16
CA THR A 98 25.03 -23.70 -32.01
C THR A 98 24.99 -22.20 -32.26
N ALA A 99 24.59 -21.77 -33.46
CA ALA A 99 24.37 -20.35 -33.73
C ALA A 99 23.28 -19.78 -32.80
N GLN A 100 23.46 -18.57 -32.26
CA GLN A 100 22.49 -17.92 -31.35
C GLN A 100 22.14 -18.80 -30.13
N PRO A 101 23.14 -19.18 -29.30
CA PRO A 101 22.94 -20.09 -28.17
C PRO A 101 21.93 -19.55 -27.16
N PHE A 102 21.97 -18.24 -26.90
CA PHE A 102 21.09 -17.59 -25.94
C PHE A 102 19.63 -17.58 -26.40
N LEU A 103 19.34 -17.28 -27.67
CA LEU A 103 17.98 -17.33 -28.21
C LEU A 103 17.37 -18.74 -28.08
N LYS A 104 18.14 -19.77 -28.43
CA LYS A 104 17.71 -21.16 -28.28
C LYS A 104 17.47 -21.51 -26.81
N PHE A 105 18.31 -21.04 -25.91
CA PHE A 105 18.06 -21.19 -24.48
C PHE A 105 16.73 -20.55 -24.09
N CYS A 106 16.47 -19.28 -24.46
CA CYS A 106 15.22 -18.59 -24.13
C CYS A 106 13.98 -19.34 -24.64
N ILE A 107 14.00 -19.83 -25.89
CA ILE A 107 12.89 -20.60 -26.48
C ILE A 107 12.62 -21.87 -25.67
N ASN A 108 13.68 -22.60 -25.30
CA ASN A 108 13.50 -23.84 -24.55
C ASN A 108 13.22 -23.58 -23.06
N ASN A 109 13.65 -22.45 -22.51
CA ASN A 109 13.37 -22.01 -21.15
C ASN A 109 12.04 -21.22 -21.02
N ALA A 110 11.18 -21.29 -22.04
CA ALA A 110 9.96 -20.48 -22.12
C ALA A 110 8.79 -21.04 -21.30
N VAL A 111 8.85 -22.27 -20.77
CA VAL A 111 7.70 -22.93 -20.13
C VAL A 111 7.08 -22.09 -19.00
N ILE A 112 7.90 -21.66 -18.02
CA ILE A 112 7.42 -20.82 -16.90
C ILE A 112 7.00 -19.42 -17.39
N PRO A 113 7.84 -18.66 -18.14
CA PRO A 113 7.46 -17.35 -18.66
C PRO A 113 6.18 -17.36 -19.51
N PHE A 114 6.04 -18.33 -20.42
CA PHE A 114 4.90 -18.42 -21.32
C PHE A 114 3.62 -18.76 -20.55
N PHE A 115 3.69 -19.69 -19.61
CA PHE A 115 2.57 -19.99 -18.72
C PHE A 115 2.14 -18.76 -17.90
N PHE A 116 3.11 -17.99 -17.38
CA PHE A 116 2.82 -16.75 -16.68
C PHE A 116 2.12 -15.73 -17.58
N LEU A 117 2.57 -15.54 -18.82
CA LEU A 117 1.93 -14.62 -19.76
C LEU A 117 0.48 -15.02 -20.06
N LEU A 118 0.20 -16.32 -20.24
CA LEU A 118 -1.16 -16.81 -20.43
C LEU A 118 -2.05 -16.54 -19.21
N CYS A 119 -1.57 -16.86 -18.01
CA CYS A 119 -2.29 -16.58 -16.76
C CYS A 119 -2.51 -15.07 -16.57
N TYR A 120 -1.48 -14.25 -16.78
CA TYR A 120 -1.57 -12.80 -16.64
C TYR A 120 -2.62 -12.20 -17.57
N LEU A 121 -2.61 -12.58 -18.85
CA LEU A 121 -3.61 -12.10 -19.81
C LEU A 121 -5.01 -12.58 -19.46
N PHE A 122 -5.17 -13.85 -19.07
CA PHE A 122 -6.44 -14.40 -18.64
C PHE A 122 -7.02 -13.63 -17.45
N PHE A 123 -6.25 -13.50 -16.36
CA PHE A 123 -6.70 -12.78 -15.16
C PHE A 123 -6.89 -11.27 -15.42
N THR A 124 -6.08 -10.65 -16.28
CA THR A 124 -6.26 -9.23 -16.65
C THR A 124 -7.59 -9.04 -17.40
N ILE A 125 -7.89 -9.88 -18.38
CA ILE A 125 -9.14 -9.79 -19.15
C ILE A 125 -10.36 -10.00 -18.24
N ASP A 126 -10.29 -11.00 -17.37
CA ASP A 126 -11.36 -11.27 -16.39
C ASP A 126 -11.56 -10.08 -15.46
N TYR A 127 -10.49 -9.61 -14.80
CA TYR A 127 -10.52 -8.48 -13.87
C TYR A 127 -11.04 -7.18 -14.51
N GLN A 128 -10.59 -6.86 -15.73
CA GLN A 128 -11.04 -5.65 -16.42
C GLN A 128 -12.54 -5.71 -16.76
N ARG A 129 -13.08 -6.91 -17.01
CA ARG A 129 -14.49 -7.10 -17.32
C ARG A 129 -15.37 -7.09 -16.07
N THR A 130 -14.95 -7.74 -15.00
CA THR A 130 -15.76 -7.99 -13.80
C THR A 130 -15.61 -6.89 -12.76
N GLU A 131 -14.40 -6.41 -12.53
CA GLU A 131 -14.09 -5.44 -11.47
C GLU A 131 -14.02 -3.99 -11.99
N GLU A 132 -13.31 -3.75 -13.09
CA GLU A 132 -13.21 -2.41 -13.69
C GLU A 132 -14.37 -2.05 -14.63
N LEU A 133 -15.25 -3.02 -14.93
CA LEU A 133 -16.41 -2.84 -15.81
C LEU A 133 -16.05 -2.22 -17.17
N SER A 134 -14.85 -2.53 -17.68
CA SER A 134 -14.31 -1.99 -18.92
C SER A 134 -15.04 -2.55 -20.14
N SER A 135 -15.15 -1.74 -21.19
CA SER A 135 -15.67 -2.15 -22.49
C SER A 135 -14.69 -3.10 -23.21
N THR A 136 -15.20 -3.90 -24.15
CA THR A 136 -14.37 -4.81 -24.97
C THR A 136 -13.24 -4.07 -25.70
N LEU A 137 -13.49 -2.85 -26.18
CA LEU A 137 -12.49 -2.04 -26.86
C LEU A 137 -11.36 -1.62 -25.91
N GLU A 138 -11.69 -1.24 -24.67
CA GLU A 138 -10.70 -0.90 -23.65
C GLU A 138 -9.84 -2.11 -23.29
N ILE A 139 -10.45 -3.29 -23.15
CA ILE A 139 -9.72 -4.55 -22.85
C ILE A 139 -8.75 -4.90 -23.99
N VAL A 140 -9.19 -4.79 -25.25
CA VAL A 140 -8.33 -5.02 -26.42
C VAL A 140 -7.19 -4.00 -26.46
N SER A 141 -7.47 -2.73 -26.18
CA SER A 141 -6.48 -1.66 -26.12
C SER A 141 -5.43 -1.89 -25.03
N LEU A 142 -5.86 -2.30 -23.83
CA LEU A 142 -4.97 -2.67 -22.73
C LEU A 142 -4.08 -3.86 -23.08
N THR A 143 -4.68 -4.91 -23.65
CA THR A 143 -3.96 -6.11 -24.09
C THR A 143 -2.93 -5.77 -25.17
N GLY A 144 -3.32 -4.96 -26.16
CA GLY A 144 -2.44 -4.48 -27.22
C GLY A 144 -1.29 -3.62 -26.68
N GLY A 145 -1.57 -2.73 -25.72
CA GLY A 145 -0.56 -1.95 -25.01
C GLY A 145 0.47 -2.83 -24.30
N PHE A 146 0.01 -3.79 -23.49
CA PHE A 146 0.87 -4.75 -22.81
C PHE A 146 1.74 -5.54 -23.78
N LEU A 147 1.15 -6.14 -24.81
CA LEU A 147 1.89 -6.92 -25.81
C LEU A 147 2.89 -6.05 -26.58
N GLY A 148 2.53 -4.81 -26.92
CA GLY A 148 3.43 -3.86 -27.56
C GLY A 148 4.66 -3.55 -26.71
N GLY A 149 4.46 -3.29 -25.41
CA GLY A 149 5.56 -3.06 -24.47
C GLY A 149 6.44 -4.29 -24.29
N PHE A 150 5.81 -5.46 -24.15
CA PHE A 150 6.52 -6.73 -24.03
C PHE A 150 7.39 -7.04 -25.26
N ILE A 151 6.83 -6.92 -26.46
CA ILE A 151 7.54 -7.14 -27.72
C ILE A 151 8.69 -6.15 -27.89
N LEU A 152 8.49 -4.87 -27.51
CA LEU A 152 9.54 -3.86 -27.56
C LEU A 152 10.71 -4.22 -26.62
N ALA A 153 10.43 -4.63 -25.39
CA ALA A 153 11.47 -5.06 -24.44
C ALA A 153 12.27 -6.26 -24.98
N LEU A 154 11.60 -7.27 -25.54
CA LEU A 154 12.28 -8.40 -26.17
C LEU A 154 13.13 -7.97 -27.38
N THR A 155 12.60 -7.07 -28.21
CA THR A 155 13.31 -6.56 -29.40
C THR A 155 14.59 -5.83 -29.01
N ILE A 156 14.53 -4.97 -27.99
CA ILE A 156 15.71 -4.26 -27.46
C ILE A 156 16.72 -5.26 -26.89
N ALA A 157 16.27 -6.22 -26.08
CA ALA A 157 17.14 -7.20 -25.45
C ALA A 157 17.84 -8.11 -26.49
N PHE A 158 17.09 -8.71 -27.41
CA PHE A 158 17.69 -9.52 -28.47
C PHE A 158 18.53 -8.69 -29.45
N GLY A 159 18.17 -7.44 -29.72
CA GLY A 159 19.00 -6.52 -30.48
C GLY A 159 20.39 -6.32 -29.86
N TYR A 160 20.46 -6.18 -28.53
CA TYR A 160 21.72 -6.14 -27.78
C TYR A 160 22.48 -7.48 -27.85
N PHE A 161 21.84 -8.60 -27.52
CA PHE A 161 22.50 -9.91 -27.48
C PHE A 161 22.94 -10.41 -28.86
N PHE A 162 22.20 -10.15 -29.94
CA PHE A 162 22.65 -10.52 -31.30
C PHE A 162 23.86 -9.72 -31.75
N ARG A 163 23.98 -8.44 -31.34
CA ARG A 163 25.20 -7.65 -31.57
C ARG A 163 26.38 -8.22 -30.77
N ALA A 164 26.15 -8.60 -29.52
CA ALA A 164 27.15 -9.28 -28.69
C ALA A 164 27.59 -10.62 -29.30
N ASP A 165 26.66 -11.47 -29.73
CA ASP A 165 26.91 -12.75 -30.38
C ASP A 165 27.75 -12.58 -31.65
N ARG A 166 27.41 -11.63 -32.52
CA ARG A 166 28.20 -11.33 -33.73
C ARG A 166 29.63 -10.89 -33.38
N LYS A 167 29.80 -10.08 -32.33
CA LYS A 167 31.12 -9.62 -31.87
C LYS A 167 31.95 -10.75 -31.27
N ILE A 168 31.34 -11.65 -30.51
CA ILE A 168 31.98 -12.85 -29.93
C ILE A 168 32.39 -13.80 -31.06
N TYR A 169 31.48 -14.10 -31.99
CA TYR A 169 31.75 -14.99 -33.12
C TYR A 169 32.89 -14.47 -34.00
N ARG A 170 32.88 -13.17 -34.37
CA ARG A 170 33.97 -12.56 -35.17
C ARG A 170 35.32 -12.64 -34.47
N ARG A 171 35.37 -12.47 -33.15
CA ARG A 171 36.62 -12.55 -32.36
C ARG A 171 37.13 -13.97 -32.17
N MET A 172 36.28 -14.97 -32.36
CA MET A 172 36.59 -16.39 -32.15
C MET A 172 36.60 -17.18 -33.46
N ALA A 173 36.40 -16.53 -34.61
CA ALA A 173 36.27 -17.19 -35.91
C ALA A 173 37.49 -18.09 -36.23
N THR A 174 38.70 -17.66 -35.86
CA THR A 174 39.96 -18.39 -36.00
C THR A 174 40.08 -19.58 -35.03
N ASP A 175 39.52 -19.47 -33.83
CA ASP A 175 39.47 -20.58 -32.85
C ASP A 175 38.40 -21.62 -33.26
N PHE A 176 37.30 -21.17 -33.87
CA PHE A 176 36.25 -22.06 -34.41
C PHE A 176 36.72 -22.84 -35.65
N THR A 177 37.46 -22.21 -36.57
CA THR A 177 38.02 -22.90 -37.75
C THR A 177 39.06 -23.94 -37.34
N SER A 178 40.01 -23.57 -36.47
CA SER A 178 41.04 -24.49 -35.96
C SER A 178 40.47 -25.64 -35.09
N ALA A 179 39.39 -25.40 -34.33
CA ALA A 179 38.70 -26.44 -33.57
C ALA A 179 37.87 -27.38 -34.46
N ASN A 180 37.24 -26.87 -35.53
CA ASN A 180 36.50 -27.69 -36.50
C ASN A 180 37.43 -28.54 -37.39
N GLU A 181 38.60 -28.04 -37.77
CA GLU A 181 39.62 -28.83 -38.48
C GLU A 181 40.17 -29.99 -37.64
N LYS A 182 40.36 -29.78 -36.33
CA LYS A 182 40.70 -30.85 -35.38
C LYS A 182 39.57 -31.90 -35.24
N TYR A 183 38.31 -31.49 -35.41
CA TYR A 183 37.14 -32.37 -35.35
C TYR A 183 37.02 -33.31 -36.56
N GLU A 184 37.25 -32.84 -37.80
CA GLU A 184 37.21 -33.74 -38.97
C GLU A 184 38.21 -34.91 -38.84
N ARG A 185 39.34 -34.66 -38.16
CA ARG A 185 40.36 -35.67 -37.88
C ARG A 185 39.98 -36.60 -36.72
N ALA A 186 39.35 -36.09 -35.65
CA ALA A 186 39.02 -36.87 -34.45
C ALA A 186 37.67 -37.64 -34.50
N SER A 187 36.70 -37.13 -35.27
CA SER A 187 35.34 -37.69 -35.40
C SER A 187 35.33 -39.13 -35.97
N ARG A 188 36.39 -39.53 -36.69
CA ARG A 188 36.54 -40.89 -37.21
C ARG A 188 36.91 -41.93 -36.13
N MET A 189 37.29 -41.54 -34.90
CA MET A 189 37.90 -42.47 -33.93
C MET A 189 37.12 -42.75 -32.64
N ILE A 190 36.04 -42.03 -32.30
CA ILE A 190 35.40 -42.18 -30.97
C ILE A 190 33.93 -42.61 -31.11
N LYS A 191 33.68 -43.92 -31.05
CA LYS A 191 32.34 -44.51 -31.21
C LYS A 191 31.56 -44.75 -29.91
N ASN A 192 32.18 -44.64 -28.74
CA ASN A 192 31.50 -44.83 -27.45
C ASN A 192 32.15 -43.97 -26.36
N SER A 193 31.42 -42.99 -25.81
CA SER A 193 31.88 -42.29 -24.61
C SER A 193 30.71 -42.07 -23.63
N LYS A 194 30.89 -42.52 -22.39
CA LYS A 194 29.96 -42.30 -21.26
C LYS A 194 29.79 -40.80 -20.98
N ILE A 195 28.63 -40.42 -20.46
CA ILE A 195 28.28 -39.04 -20.08
C ILE A 195 29.26 -38.58 -18.97
N GLU A 196 29.89 -37.41 -19.12
CA GLU A 196 30.73 -36.82 -18.07
C GLU A 196 29.89 -36.51 -16.82
N LYS A 197 30.48 -36.65 -15.62
CA LYS A 197 29.81 -36.28 -14.36
C LYS A 197 29.37 -34.81 -14.40
N GLY A 198 28.07 -34.55 -14.54
CA GLY A 198 27.46 -33.22 -14.41
C GLY A 198 26.72 -32.69 -15.65
N GLU A 199 26.84 -33.33 -16.82
CA GLU A 199 26.05 -32.97 -18.00
C GLU A 199 24.62 -33.51 -17.92
N MET A 200 23.66 -32.69 -18.34
CA MET A 200 22.25 -33.07 -18.41
C MET A 200 21.97 -33.87 -19.68
N ARG A 201 21.25 -34.98 -19.57
CA ARG A 201 20.78 -35.73 -20.74
C ARG A 201 19.69 -34.93 -21.46
N VAL A 202 19.97 -34.57 -22.71
CA VAL A 202 19.03 -33.91 -23.61
C VAL A 202 19.01 -34.68 -24.93
N ASP A 203 17.84 -35.15 -25.35
CA ASP A 203 17.67 -35.92 -26.58
C ASP A 203 17.22 -35.00 -27.75
N PHE A 204 16.45 -33.95 -27.45
CA PHE A 204 15.93 -32.98 -28.44
C PHE A 204 15.87 -31.55 -27.87
N PHE A 205 16.01 -30.54 -28.72
CA PHE A 205 15.78 -29.14 -28.37
C PHE A 205 15.10 -28.38 -29.53
N LEU A 206 14.42 -27.28 -29.22
CA LEU A 206 13.81 -26.39 -30.21
C LEU A 206 14.85 -25.40 -30.75
N SER A 207 14.93 -25.30 -32.08
CA SER A 207 15.78 -24.33 -32.77
C SER A 207 15.15 -22.93 -32.82
N ALA A 208 15.87 -21.94 -33.35
CA ALA A 208 15.38 -20.56 -33.48
C ALA A 208 14.11 -20.43 -34.34
N THR A 209 13.89 -21.35 -35.28
CA THR A 209 12.67 -21.44 -36.11
C THR A 209 11.64 -22.40 -35.52
N LEU A 210 11.74 -22.72 -34.22
CA LEU A 210 10.89 -23.68 -33.48
C LEU A 210 10.93 -25.13 -34.01
N GLY A 211 11.81 -25.46 -34.95
CA GLY A 211 12.00 -26.84 -35.41
C GLY A 211 12.78 -27.69 -34.41
N LEU A 212 12.39 -28.96 -34.24
CA LEU A 212 13.07 -29.94 -33.39
C LEU A 212 14.45 -30.32 -33.95
N ARG A 213 15.50 -30.26 -33.12
CA ARG A 213 16.86 -30.67 -33.47
C ARG A 213 17.47 -31.55 -32.38
N LYS A 214 18.43 -32.39 -32.77
CA LYS A 214 19.25 -33.18 -31.84
C LYS A 214 20.48 -32.37 -31.39
N PRO A 215 20.87 -32.44 -30.11
CA PRO A 215 22.09 -31.80 -29.63
C PRO A 215 23.32 -32.44 -30.29
N ARG A 216 24.32 -31.60 -30.63
CA ARG A 216 25.61 -32.08 -31.13
C ARG A 216 26.49 -32.50 -29.96
N ASN A 217 27.32 -33.52 -30.17
CA ASN A 217 28.28 -33.96 -29.18
C ASN A 217 29.39 -32.89 -29.03
N VAL A 218 29.52 -32.35 -27.82
CA VAL A 218 30.43 -31.24 -27.48
C VAL A 218 31.74 -31.69 -26.83
N LYS A 219 31.89 -32.99 -26.55
CA LYS A 219 33.06 -33.59 -25.87
C LYS A 219 34.40 -33.40 -26.60
N HIS A 220 34.40 -32.77 -27.77
CA HIS A 220 35.55 -32.58 -28.65
C HIS A 220 36.18 -31.19 -28.55
N TYR A 221 35.51 -30.23 -27.92
CA TYR A 221 36.07 -28.91 -27.66
C TYR A 221 36.80 -28.91 -26.32
N SER A 222 37.94 -28.20 -26.22
CA SER A 222 38.61 -28.06 -24.92
C SER A 222 37.65 -27.40 -23.92
N GLN A 223 37.66 -27.88 -22.68
CA GLN A 223 36.81 -27.31 -21.64
C GLN A 223 37.11 -25.81 -21.45
N GLU A 224 38.35 -25.40 -21.71
CA GLU A 224 38.79 -24.00 -21.76
C GLU A 224 38.10 -23.20 -22.89
N PHE A 225 37.97 -23.76 -24.09
CA PHE A 225 37.27 -23.11 -25.20
C PHE A 225 35.79 -22.92 -24.90
N ILE A 226 35.10 -23.96 -24.43
CA ILE A 226 33.67 -23.88 -24.04
C ILE A 226 33.48 -22.85 -22.91
N ASN A 227 34.33 -22.91 -21.88
CA ASN A 227 34.28 -21.95 -20.77
C ASN A 227 34.58 -20.52 -21.24
N SER A 228 35.45 -20.33 -22.24
CA SER A 228 35.78 -19.00 -22.78
C SER A 228 34.59 -18.36 -23.52
N ILE A 229 33.81 -19.16 -24.27
CA ILE A 229 32.59 -18.70 -24.93
C ILE A 229 31.58 -18.24 -23.89
N PHE A 230 31.26 -19.10 -22.91
CA PHE A 230 30.32 -18.75 -21.85
C PHE A 230 30.78 -17.55 -21.04
N LYS A 231 32.06 -17.46 -20.66
CA LYS A 231 32.60 -16.31 -19.91
C LYS A 231 32.41 -14.97 -20.66
N ARG A 232 32.54 -14.95 -21.99
CA ARG A 232 32.30 -13.74 -22.80
C ARG A 232 30.81 -13.38 -22.86
N HIS A 233 29.91 -14.37 -22.99
CA HIS A 233 28.47 -14.13 -22.88
C HIS A 233 28.07 -13.67 -21.47
N HIS A 234 28.74 -14.18 -20.41
CA HIS A 234 28.51 -13.77 -19.03
C HIS A 234 28.87 -12.29 -18.81
N VAL A 235 29.97 -11.80 -19.38
CA VAL A 235 30.36 -10.39 -19.25
C VAL A 235 29.34 -9.45 -19.89
N GLU A 236 28.84 -9.77 -21.08
CA GLU A 236 27.81 -8.97 -21.75
C GLU A 236 26.48 -9.00 -20.99
N ALA A 237 26.12 -10.16 -20.43
CA ALA A 237 24.97 -10.27 -19.55
C ALA A 237 25.09 -9.42 -18.27
N VAL A 238 26.25 -9.40 -17.61
CA VAL A 238 26.50 -8.56 -16.42
C VAL A 238 26.39 -7.07 -16.76
N LYS A 239 26.87 -6.63 -17.94
CA LYS A 239 26.68 -5.25 -18.41
C LYS A 239 25.21 -4.90 -18.59
N ALA A 240 24.42 -5.79 -19.18
CA ALA A 240 22.98 -5.57 -19.37
C ALA A 240 22.25 -5.40 -18.02
N VAL A 241 22.57 -6.24 -17.04
CA VAL A 241 22.07 -6.12 -15.66
C VAL A 241 22.46 -4.78 -15.03
N PHE A 242 23.72 -4.37 -15.18
CA PHE A 242 24.20 -3.11 -14.63
C PHE A 242 23.52 -1.88 -15.25
N ILE A 243 23.30 -1.89 -16.57
CA ILE A 243 22.54 -0.84 -17.26
C ILE A 243 21.09 -0.80 -16.76
N ALA A 244 20.43 -1.95 -16.60
CA ALA A 244 19.07 -2.01 -16.07
C ALA A 244 18.99 -1.47 -14.64
N PHE A 245 19.98 -1.75 -13.81
CA PHE A 245 20.10 -1.19 -12.46
C PHE A 245 20.24 0.35 -12.48
N ILE A 246 21.08 0.90 -13.35
CA ILE A 246 21.21 2.36 -13.53
C ILE A 246 19.89 2.99 -13.98
N VAL A 247 19.18 2.37 -14.94
CA VAL A 247 17.87 2.87 -15.40
C VAL A 247 16.88 2.93 -14.24
N LEU A 248 16.84 1.90 -13.38
CA LEU A 248 15.94 1.93 -12.22
C LEU A 248 16.34 2.99 -11.19
N LEU A 249 17.64 3.17 -10.94
CA LEU A 249 18.13 4.26 -10.09
C LEU A 249 17.70 5.63 -10.61
N LEU A 250 17.80 5.85 -11.93
CA LEU A 250 17.34 7.10 -12.55
C LEU A 250 15.82 7.28 -12.39
N ILE A 251 15.01 6.22 -12.56
CA ILE A 251 13.57 6.26 -12.30
C ILE A 251 13.29 6.65 -10.85
N GLY A 252 14.01 6.06 -9.88
CA GLY A 252 13.88 6.39 -8.46
C GLY A 252 14.23 7.85 -8.14
N LEU A 253 15.33 8.35 -8.71
CA LEU A 253 15.78 9.74 -8.53
C LEU A 253 14.78 10.76 -9.09
N PHE A 254 14.14 10.45 -10.22
CA PHE A 254 13.19 11.35 -10.87
C PHE A 254 11.71 11.02 -10.64
N ALA A 255 11.41 10.12 -9.70
CA ALA A 255 10.05 9.69 -9.39
C ALA A 255 9.13 10.81 -8.87
N GLU A 256 9.63 12.01 -8.60
CA GLU A 256 8.79 13.17 -8.28
C GLU A 256 8.06 13.73 -9.50
N ASN A 257 8.63 13.53 -10.69
CA ASN A 257 7.96 13.93 -11.91
C ASN A 257 6.84 12.93 -12.22
N ARG A 258 5.59 13.42 -12.28
CA ARG A 258 4.41 12.61 -12.59
C ARG A 258 4.53 11.78 -13.87
N TYR A 259 5.34 12.22 -14.84
CA TYR A 259 5.58 11.52 -16.11
C TYR A 259 6.62 10.39 -16.00
N LEU A 260 7.37 10.33 -14.91
CA LEU A 260 8.37 9.30 -14.64
C LEU A 260 7.90 8.31 -13.55
N GLN A 261 6.74 8.56 -12.95
CA GLN A 261 6.04 7.62 -12.08
C GLN A 261 5.38 6.52 -12.92
N ILE A 262 6.12 5.45 -13.20
CA ILE A 262 5.59 4.26 -13.86
C ILE A 262 4.61 3.51 -12.93
N PRO A 263 3.71 2.67 -13.48
CA PRO A 263 2.78 1.88 -12.67
C PRO A 263 3.49 1.01 -11.63
N ALA A 264 2.86 0.83 -10.46
CA ALA A 264 3.37 -0.02 -9.37
C ALA A 264 3.71 -1.44 -9.85
N ALA A 265 2.88 -2.06 -10.69
CA ALA A 265 3.17 -3.35 -11.30
C ALA A 265 4.52 -3.38 -12.04
N ALA A 266 4.81 -2.33 -12.82
CA ALA A 266 6.06 -2.20 -13.54
C ALA A 266 7.23 -2.02 -12.57
N SER A 267 7.09 -1.16 -11.56
CA SER A 267 8.10 -0.95 -10.50
C SER A 267 8.43 -2.24 -9.76
N ILE A 268 7.42 -2.96 -9.26
CA ILE A 268 7.58 -4.23 -8.52
C ILE A 268 8.25 -5.28 -9.41
N THR A 269 7.84 -5.40 -10.67
CA THR A 269 8.41 -6.36 -11.62
C THR A 269 9.87 -6.03 -11.96
N LEU A 270 10.20 -4.75 -12.12
CA LEU A 270 11.59 -4.30 -12.31
C LEU A 270 12.45 -4.53 -11.07
N PHE A 271 11.89 -4.41 -9.87
CA PHE A 271 12.60 -4.75 -8.65
C PHE A 271 12.93 -6.24 -8.58
N PHE A 272 11.98 -7.12 -8.90
CA PHE A 272 12.26 -8.56 -9.03
C PHE A 272 13.29 -8.86 -10.11
N THR A 273 13.27 -8.10 -11.21
CA THR A 273 14.28 -8.18 -12.29
C THR A 273 15.69 -7.98 -11.73
N ILE A 274 15.88 -6.99 -10.84
CA ILE A 274 17.17 -6.70 -10.20
C ILE A 274 17.53 -7.76 -9.16
N LEU A 275 16.59 -8.17 -8.31
CA LEU A 275 16.87 -9.18 -7.29
C LEU A 275 17.33 -10.50 -7.90
N ILE A 276 16.68 -10.95 -8.99
CA ILE A 276 17.13 -12.11 -9.76
C ILE A 276 18.55 -11.90 -10.29
N ALA A 277 18.81 -10.74 -10.86
CA ALA A 277 20.10 -10.44 -11.47
C ALA A 277 21.24 -10.37 -10.44
N VAL A 278 20.99 -9.76 -9.28
CA VAL A 278 21.93 -9.68 -8.15
C VAL A 278 22.16 -11.06 -7.55
N ALA A 279 21.11 -11.85 -7.33
CA ALA A 279 21.23 -13.23 -6.86
C ALA A 279 22.06 -14.09 -7.84
N GLY A 280 21.84 -13.91 -9.16
CA GLY A 280 22.63 -14.52 -10.22
C GLY A 280 24.10 -14.12 -10.18
N ALA A 281 24.38 -12.83 -10.06
CA ALA A 281 25.74 -12.28 -10.00
C ALA A 281 26.48 -12.77 -8.75
N LEU A 282 25.87 -12.68 -7.57
CA LEU A 282 26.46 -13.16 -6.31
C LEU A 282 26.76 -14.65 -6.35
N SER A 283 25.84 -15.46 -6.91
CA SER A 283 26.05 -16.91 -7.08
C SER A 283 27.20 -17.21 -8.04
N LEU A 284 27.38 -16.40 -9.08
CA LEU A 284 28.45 -16.59 -10.06
C LEU A 284 29.83 -16.15 -9.54
N PHE A 285 29.93 -14.95 -8.95
CA PHE A 285 31.21 -14.36 -8.58
C PHE A 285 31.77 -14.94 -7.28
N MET A 286 30.90 -15.22 -6.30
CA MET A 286 31.33 -15.63 -4.97
C MET A 286 31.30 -17.15 -4.77
N GLY A 287 30.60 -17.91 -5.62
CA GLY A 287 30.56 -19.38 -5.54
C GLY A 287 30.14 -19.88 -4.15
N SER A 288 31.01 -20.60 -3.45
CA SER A 288 30.72 -21.03 -2.06
C SER A 288 30.77 -19.90 -1.02
N TRP A 289 31.34 -18.74 -1.35
CA TRP A 289 31.42 -17.57 -0.47
C TRP A 289 30.19 -16.65 -0.53
N SER A 290 29.22 -16.93 -1.41
CA SER A 290 28.03 -16.07 -1.56
C SER A 290 27.27 -15.88 -0.24
N PHE A 291 27.16 -16.95 0.58
CA PHE A 291 26.47 -16.88 1.86
C PHE A 291 27.25 -16.08 2.93
N PRO A 292 28.54 -16.37 3.22
CA PRO A 292 29.35 -15.53 4.11
C PRO A 292 29.39 -14.04 3.72
N VAL A 293 29.57 -13.72 2.43
CA VAL A 293 29.60 -12.33 1.96
C VAL A 293 28.24 -11.66 2.16
N GLY A 294 27.14 -12.37 1.93
CA GLY A 294 25.79 -11.88 2.22
C GLY A 294 25.62 -11.49 3.70
N ILE A 295 26.16 -12.29 4.63
CA ILE A 295 26.14 -11.97 6.06
C ILE A 295 26.94 -10.70 6.36
N VAL A 296 28.14 -10.56 5.79
CA VAL A 296 28.96 -9.35 5.98
C VAL A 296 28.26 -8.09 5.48
N ILE A 297 27.62 -8.16 4.30
CA ILE A 297 26.83 -7.05 3.74
C ILE A 297 25.67 -6.71 4.69
N TYR A 298 24.94 -7.70 5.18
CA TYR A 298 23.86 -7.49 6.14
C TYR A 298 24.36 -6.80 7.43
N LEU A 299 25.47 -7.29 8.01
CA LEU A 299 26.06 -6.70 9.21
C LEU A 299 26.52 -5.26 8.99
N LEU A 300 27.08 -4.95 7.81
CA LEU A 300 27.47 -3.60 7.43
C LEU A 300 26.25 -2.67 7.32
N VAL A 301 25.20 -3.09 6.60
CA VAL A 301 23.97 -2.30 6.46
C VAL A 301 23.29 -2.09 7.83
N ASN A 302 23.25 -3.14 8.66
CA ASN A 302 22.72 -3.05 10.02
C ASN A 302 23.54 -2.09 10.89
N TRP A 303 24.87 -2.11 10.79
CA TRP A 303 25.74 -1.16 11.47
C TRP A 303 25.47 0.28 10.99
N MET A 304 25.28 0.51 9.68
CA MET A 304 24.92 1.82 9.13
C MET A 304 23.55 2.31 9.66
N PHE A 305 22.58 1.41 9.81
CA PHE A 305 21.26 1.71 10.36
C PHE A 305 21.32 2.06 11.85
N ILE A 306 22.01 1.25 12.67
CA ILE A 306 22.19 1.50 14.11
C ILE A 306 22.87 2.85 14.37
N ASN A 307 23.87 3.21 13.56
CA ASN A 307 24.58 4.48 13.67
C ASN A 307 23.88 5.65 12.96
N ARG A 308 22.63 5.48 12.49
CA ARG A 308 21.83 6.50 11.78
C ARG A 308 22.52 7.12 10.55
N LEU A 309 23.45 6.39 9.92
CA LEU A 309 24.00 6.77 8.60
C LEU A 309 22.94 6.60 7.50
N ILE A 310 22.08 5.59 7.66
CA ILE A 310 20.87 5.39 6.85
C ILE A 310 19.69 5.46 7.81
N ASP A 311 18.89 6.51 7.71
CA ASP A 311 17.69 6.70 8.51
C ASP A 311 16.45 6.77 7.59
N PRO A 312 15.78 5.63 7.35
CA PRO A 312 14.60 5.57 6.51
C PRO A 312 13.31 5.95 7.28
N ARG A 313 13.41 6.40 8.54
CA ARG A 313 12.24 6.66 9.37
C ARG A 313 11.47 7.87 8.86
N ASN A 314 10.17 7.67 8.70
CA ASN A 314 9.24 8.71 8.31
C ASN A 314 8.98 9.67 9.49
N LYS A 315 8.72 10.94 9.21
CA LYS A 315 8.50 11.99 10.21
C LYS A 315 7.20 12.76 9.94
N ALA A 316 6.70 13.44 10.97
CA ALA A 316 5.57 14.35 10.87
C ALA A 316 6.01 15.66 10.21
N TYR A 317 5.61 15.89 8.96
CA TYR A 317 6.04 17.05 8.20
C TYR A 317 5.46 18.35 8.77
N GLY A 318 6.35 19.28 9.12
CA GLY A 318 6.02 20.56 9.77
C GLY A 318 6.26 20.57 11.28
N LEU A 319 6.47 19.40 11.91
CA LEU A 319 6.95 19.32 13.29
C LEU A 319 8.47 19.53 13.35
N ASN A 320 8.97 20.21 14.37
CA ASN A 320 10.40 20.49 14.52
C ASN A 320 11.14 19.38 15.28
N TYR A 321 12.03 18.66 14.59
CA TYR A 321 12.84 17.57 15.15
C TYR A 321 14.21 18.02 15.69
N ASN A 322 14.61 19.27 15.42
CA ASN A 322 15.93 19.79 15.74
C ASN A 322 15.97 20.58 17.07
N THR A 323 14.94 20.43 17.89
CA THR A 323 14.86 21.08 19.21
C THR A 323 15.88 20.45 20.18
N LYS A 324 16.56 21.27 20.98
CA LYS A 324 17.54 20.81 21.98
C LYS A 324 16.86 19.98 23.08
N GLU A 325 15.65 20.38 23.46
CA GLU A 325 14.86 19.73 24.51
C GLU A 325 13.67 18.98 23.91
N LYS A 326 13.80 17.65 23.82
CA LYS A 326 12.71 16.76 23.45
C LYS A 326 11.84 16.45 24.68
N PRO A 327 10.49 16.43 24.56
CA PRO A 327 9.62 16.08 25.67
C PRO A 327 9.88 14.65 26.14
N VAL A 328 9.90 14.47 27.46
CA VAL A 328 10.15 13.17 28.09
C VAL A 328 8.86 12.34 28.07
N TYR A 329 8.95 11.12 27.51
CA TYR A 329 7.84 10.18 27.44
C TYR A 329 7.96 9.15 28.58
N ASN A 330 7.53 9.56 29.78
CA ASN A 330 7.42 8.71 30.95
C ASN A 330 6.19 9.09 31.78
N ARG A 331 5.85 8.25 32.77
CA ARG A 331 4.66 8.44 33.60
C ARG A 331 4.66 9.78 34.32
N GLU A 332 5.78 10.22 34.86
CA GLU A 332 5.90 11.46 35.63
C GLU A 332 5.64 12.69 34.76
N ALA A 333 6.26 12.78 33.59
CA ALA A 333 6.09 13.89 32.67
C ALA A 333 4.66 13.95 32.10
N LEU A 334 4.07 12.79 31.77
CA LEU A 334 2.68 12.74 31.32
C LEU A 334 1.71 13.15 32.43
N ASN A 335 1.93 12.72 33.67
CA ASN A 335 1.12 13.16 34.79
C ASN A 335 1.26 14.66 35.06
N ALA A 336 2.45 15.24 34.89
CA ALA A 336 2.70 16.67 35.02
C ALA A 336 1.95 17.52 33.98
N LEU A 337 1.61 16.96 32.81
CA LEU A 337 0.73 17.63 31.85
C LEU A 337 -0.73 17.65 32.33
N THR A 338 -1.14 16.67 33.12
CA THR A 338 -2.55 16.46 33.50
C THR A 338 -2.89 16.97 34.91
N THR A 339 -2.30 18.09 35.33
CA THR A 339 -2.67 18.73 36.59
C THR A 339 -4.12 19.22 36.54
N LYS A 340 -4.76 19.34 37.71
CA LYS A 340 -6.14 19.82 37.81
C LYS A 340 -6.31 21.18 37.12
N ASP A 341 -5.40 22.12 37.38
CA ASP A 341 -5.45 23.45 36.78
C ASP A 341 -5.28 23.42 35.25
N ALA A 342 -4.41 22.56 34.74
CA ALA A 342 -4.19 22.39 33.31
C ALA A 342 -5.43 21.80 32.62
N ILE A 343 -6.08 20.81 33.24
CA ILE A 343 -7.35 20.24 32.78
C ILE A 343 -8.47 21.29 32.82
N THR A 344 -8.60 22.03 33.93
CA THR A 344 -9.62 23.07 34.08
C THR A 344 -9.44 24.16 33.03
N LYS A 345 -8.21 24.63 32.78
CA LYS A 345 -7.91 25.62 31.75
C LYS A 345 -8.31 25.16 30.35
N ASP A 346 -7.90 23.96 29.94
CA ASP A 346 -8.22 23.43 28.62
C ASP A 346 -9.72 23.18 28.45
N SER A 347 -10.37 22.65 29.49
CA SER A 347 -11.82 22.41 29.46
C SER A 347 -12.62 23.72 29.37
N ALA A 348 -12.23 24.78 30.07
CA ALA A 348 -12.86 26.10 29.97
C ALA A 348 -12.70 26.72 28.57
N ALA A 349 -11.52 26.56 27.96
CA ALA A 349 -11.30 26.96 26.57
C ALA A 349 -12.24 26.19 25.62
N PHE A 350 -12.40 24.88 25.82
CA PHE A 350 -13.30 24.06 25.01
C PHE A 350 -14.79 24.43 25.24
N VAL A 351 -15.20 24.75 26.47
CA VAL A 351 -16.56 25.25 26.75
C VAL A 351 -16.85 26.53 25.96
N SER A 352 -15.86 27.39 25.75
CA SER A 352 -16.02 28.59 24.92
C SER A 352 -16.31 28.23 23.45
N ILE A 353 -15.71 27.15 22.94
CA ILE A 353 -15.99 26.64 21.59
C ILE A 353 -17.44 26.10 21.52
N LEU A 354 -17.86 25.34 22.53
CA LEU A 354 -19.22 24.82 22.63
C LEU A 354 -20.27 25.95 22.72
N ASN A 355 -19.98 27.01 23.48
CA ASN A 355 -20.83 28.20 23.56
C ASN A 355 -20.90 28.94 22.21
N ASN A 356 -19.78 29.08 21.49
CA ASN A 356 -19.76 29.68 20.16
C ASN A 356 -20.53 28.85 19.13
N TRP A 357 -20.43 27.51 19.20
CA TRP A 357 -21.25 26.61 18.39
C TRP A 357 -22.73 26.77 18.72
N LYS A 358 -23.10 26.81 20.00
CA LYS A 358 -24.48 26.97 20.46
C LYS A 358 -25.09 28.29 19.98
N ALA A 359 -24.35 29.39 20.07
CA ALA A 359 -24.79 30.72 19.65
C ALA A 359 -25.15 30.83 18.16
N LYS A 360 -24.76 29.84 17.34
CA LYS A 360 -25.07 29.76 15.91
C LYS A 360 -26.27 28.87 15.60
N GLN A 361 -26.78 28.16 16.59
CA GLN A 361 -27.97 27.34 16.43
C GLN A 361 -29.22 28.20 16.58
N LYS A 362 -30.33 27.77 15.99
CA LYS A 362 -31.60 28.49 16.07
C LYS A 362 -32.25 28.35 17.45
N ASP A 363 -32.14 27.17 18.03
CA ASP A 363 -32.79 26.82 19.30
C ASP A 363 -31.91 27.11 20.51
N SER A 364 -32.56 27.36 21.64
CA SER A 364 -31.89 27.49 22.94
C SER A 364 -31.28 26.18 23.44
N ARG A 365 -31.83 25.04 23.00
CA ARG A 365 -31.38 23.68 23.28
C ARG A 365 -31.37 22.84 21.99
N PRO A 366 -30.43 23.09 21.07
CA PRO A 366 -30.35 22.40 19.79
C PRO A 366 -30.04 20.91 19.98
N VAL A 367 -30.36 20.11 18.96
CA VAL A 367 -29.78 18.77 18.82
C VAL A 367 -28.30 18.91 18.46
N MET A 368 -27.43 18.19 19.15
CA MET A 368 -26.00 18.13 18.86
C MET A 368 -25.65 16.80 18.19
N PHE A 369 -25.00 16.85 17.02
CA PHE A 369 -24.43 15.67 16.39
C PHE A 369 -22.94 15.52 16.75
N ILE A 370 -22.54 14.27 17.01
CA ILE A 370 -21.14 13.84 17.09
C ILE A 370 -20.94 12.76 16.03
N LEU A 371 -19.96 12.96 15.15
CA LEU A 371 -19.72 12.09 14.01
C LEU A 371 -18.53 11.18 14.26
N ASP A 372 -18.80 9.88 14.26
CA ASP A 372 -17.84 8.80 14.42
C ASP A 372 -17.65 8.10 13.08
N VAL A 373 -16.42 8.03 12.57
CA VAL A 373 -16.13 7.46 11.24
C VAL A 373 -15.07 6.35 11.32
N SER A 374 -15.39 5.19 10.76
CA SER A 374 -14.50 4.04 10.88
C SER A 374 -13.32 4.05 9.92
N GLY A 375 -12.26 3.31 10.27
CA GLY A 375 -11.21 2.97 9.32
C GLY A 375 -11.70 2.15 8.13
N GLY A 376 -10.86 1.94 7.11
CA GLY A 376 -11.22 1.12 5.94
C GLY A 376 -10.71 1.62 4.58
N GLY A 377 -9.60 2.37 4.55
CA GLY A 377 -8.99 2.85 3.30
C GLY A 377 -9.92 3.73 2.45
N ASN A 378 -9.76 3.68 1.13
CA ASN A 378 -10.57 4.49 0.22
C ASN A 378 -12.05 4.10 0.24
N ARG A 379 -12.37 2.85 0.57
CA ARG A 379 -13.76 2.41 0.75
C ARG A 379 -14.48 3.24 1.81
N SER A 380 -13.89 3.35 3.00
CA SER A 380 -14.46 4.15 4.09
C SER A 380 -14.51 5.64 3.73
N ALA A 381 -13.46 6.17 3.09
CA ALA A 381 -13.43 7.57 2.65
C ALA A 381 -14.56 7.89 1.66
N ALA A 382 -14.78 7.01 0.68
CA ALA A 382 -15.85 7.13 -0.31
C ALA A 382 -17.24 6.99 0.32
N PHE A 383 -17.43 6.00 1.18
CA PHE A 383 -18.72 5.78 1.86
C PHE A 383 -19.08 6.98 2.75
N THR A 384 -18.11 7.46 3.54
CA THR A 384 -18.26 8.67 4.37
C THR A 384 -18.67 9.88 3.54
N MET A 385 -17.98 10.13 2.41
CA MET A 385 -18.35 11.24 1.52
C MET A 385 -19.76 11.08 0.94
N ASN A 386 -20.16 9.87 0.52
CA ASN A 386 -21.51 9.63 0.00
C ASN A 386 -22.58 9.89 1.08
N VAL A 387 -22.39 9.37 2.29
CA VAL A 387 -23.32 9.56 3.42
C VAL A 387 -23.42 11.05 3.77
N LEU A 388 -22.30 11.76 3.95
CA LEU A 388 -22.32 13.17 4.32
C LEU A 388 -22.93 14.05 3.22
N THR A 389 -22.66 13.77 1.94
CA THR A 389 -23.30 14.47 0.82
C THR A 389 -24.82 14.23 0.80
N LYS A 390 -25.27 13.00 1.09
CA LYS A 390 -26.70 12.69 1.18
C LYS A 390 -27.35 13.38 2.37
N LEU A 391 -26.70 13.39 3.54
CA LEU A 391 -27.18 14.11 4.73
C LEU A 391 -27.29 15.62 4.49
N ASP A 392 -26.30 16.25 3.87
CA ASP A 392 -26.36 17.68 3.51
C ASP A 392 -27.54 17.98 2.60
N THR A 393 -27.85 17.08 1.67
CA THR A 393 -29.00 17.20 0.77
C THR A 393 -30.34 17.02 1.50
N LEU A 394 -30.47 15.97 2.31
CA LEU A 394 -31.70 15.65 3.03
C LEU A 394 -32.07 16.72 4.05
N THR A 395 -31.07 17.18 4.81
CA THR A 395 -31.25 18.14 5.91
C THR A 395 -31.10 19.59 5.47
N ASN A 396 -30.92 19.85 4.18
CA ASN A 396 -30.62 21.18 3.62
C ASN A 396 -29.47 21.89 4.37
N GLY A 397 -28.44 21.12 4.73
CA GLY A 397 -27.24 21.57 5.43
C GLY A 397 -27.33 21.72 6.94
N SER A 398 -28.51 21.50 7.57
CA SER A 398 -28.64 21.67 9.03
C SER A 398 -27.82 20.64 9.83
N PHE A 399 -27.68 19.40 9.31
CA PHE A 399 -26.90 18.34 9.94
C PHE A 399 -25.48 18.81 10.30
N PHE A 400 -24.75 19.36 9.32
CA PHE A 400 -23.34 19.68 9.52
C PHE A 400 -23.13 20.95 10.37
N SER A 401 -24.09 21.90 10.37
CA SER A 401 -24.07 23.03 11.31
C SER A 401 -24.34 22.62 12.76
N GLN A 402 -25.11 21.54 12.97
CA GLN A 402 -25.40 20.97 14.29
C GLN A 402 -24.34 19.94 14.74
N CYS A 403 -23.37 19.62 13.88
CA CYS A 403 -22.24 18.76 14.24
C CYS A 403 -21.20 19.56 15.04
N ALA A 404 -20.89 19.09 16.25
CA ALA A 404 -19.92 19.74 17.14
C ALA A 404 -18.54 19.09 17.09
N LEU A 405 -18.49 17.77 16.92
CA LEU A 405 -17.27 16.96 16.99
C LEU A 405 -17.25 15.88 15.90
N ILE A 406 -16.08 15.65 15.32
CA ILE A 406 -15.79 14.50 14.46
C ILE A 406 -14.56 13.76 15.00
N THR A 407 -14.63 12.44 15.09
CA THR A 407 -13.50 11.58 15.47
C THR A 407 -13.62 10.22 14.77
N GLY A 408 -12.54 9.44 14.79
CA GLY A 408 -12.49 8.15 14.11
C GLY A 408 -11.10 7.75 13.65
N ALA A 409 -11.06 6.87 12.65
CA ALA A 409 -9.82 6.30 12.14
C ALA A 409 -9.69 6.34 10.61
N SER A 410 -8.44 6.37 10.16
CA SER A 410 -7.98 6.06 8.81
C SER A 410 -8.82 6.71 7.68
N GLY A 411 -9.26 5.90 6.70
CA GLY A 411 -10.04 6.34 5.55
C GLY A 411 -11.30 7.16 5.86
N GLY A 412 -12.06 6.81 6.91
CA GLY A 412 -13.25 7.56 7.31
C GLY A 412 -12.92 9.00 7.67
N MET A 413 -11.84 9.20 8.44
CA MET A 413 -11.36 10.54 8.79
C MET A 413 -10.85 11.33 7.58
N ILE A 414 -10.25 10.67 6.59
CA ILE A 414 -9.88 11.33 5.32
C ILE A 414 -11.13 11.84 4.58
N GLY A 415 -12.18 11.03 4.49
CA GLY A 415 -13.46 11.41 3.90
C GLY A 415 -14.13 12.56 4.66
N ALA A 416 -14.25 12.44 5.98
CA ALA A 416 -14.87 13.45 6.83
C ALA A 416 -14.10 14.77 6.82
N ALA A 417 -12.77 14.73 6.86
CA ALA A 417 -11.92 15.92 6.77
C ALA A 417 -12.06 16.64 5.42
N TYR A 418 -12.17 15.88 4.32
CA TYR A 418 -12.39 16.47 3.00
C TYR A 418 -13.77 17.14 2.91
N PHE A 419 -14.83 16.47 3.38
CA PHE A 419 -16.16 17.06 3.44
C PHE A 419 -16.19 18.33 4.29
N ARG A 420 -15.57 18.29 5.47
CA ARG A 420 -15.48 19.43 6.39
C ARG A 420 -14.75 20.63 5.79
N GLU A 421 -13.67 20.40 5.06
CA GLU A 421 -12.96 21.46 4.36
C GLU A 421 -13.80 22.05 3.21
N LEU A 422 -14.53 21.22 2.44
CA LEU A 422 -15.48 21.70 1.44
C LEU A 422 -16.58 22.56 2.09
N TYR A 423 -17.09 22.14 3.25
CA TYR A 423 -18.05 22.93 4.02
C TYR A 423 -17.47 24.30 4.41
N LEU A 424 -16.23 24.36 4.92
CA LEU A 424 -15.55 25.63 5.21
C LEU A 424 -15.44 26.52 3.96
N GLN A 425 -15.09 25.95 2.80
CA GLN A 425 -14.99 26.67 1.53
C GLN A 425 -16.35 27.23 1.09
N LYS A 426 -17.46 26.50 1.34
CA LYS A 426 -18.83 26.97 1.10
C LYS A 426 -19.18 28.14 2.03
N GLN A 427 -18.88 28.03 3.32
CA GLN A 427 -19.09 29.12 4.29
C GLN A 427 -18.28 30.39 3.94
N GLN A 428 -17.14 30.22 3.27
CA GLN A 428 -16.30 31.33 2.77
C GLN A 428 -16.71 31.85 1.38
N GLY A 429 -17.78 31.33 0.78
CA GLY A 429 -18.24 31.72 -0.55
C GLY A 429 -17.34 31.27 -1.71
N LYS A 430 -16.36 30.39 -1.46
CA LYS A 430 -15.39 29.93 -2.48
C LYS A 430 -15.94 28.82 -3.37
N ILE A 431 -16.94 28.09 -2.89
CA ILE A 431 -17.70 27.11 -3.66
C ILE A 431 -19.20 27.28 -3.38
N SER A 432 -20.05 26.90 -4.33
CA SER A 432 -21.51 27.06 -4.22
C SER A 432 -22.23 25.86 -3.59
N SER A 433 -21.67 24.66 -3.67
CA SER A 433 -22.37 23.41 -3.32
C SER A 433 -21.38 22.33 -2.85
N LEU A 434 -21.86 21.46 -1.94
CA LEU A 434 -21.17 20.27 -1.43
C LEU A 434 -21.59 18.99 -2.16
N GLN A 435 -22.64 19.05 -2.99
CA GLN A 435 -23.27 17.92 -3.66
C GLN A 435 -22.64 17.52 -5.00
N GLN A 436 -21.53 18.16 -5.39
CA GLN A 436 -20.95 17.91 -6.70
C GLN A 436 -20.28 16.55 -6.75
N LYS A 437 -20.69 15.70 -7.72
CA LYS A 437 -20.15 14.35 -7.93
C LYS A 437 -18.62 14.30 -7.96
N ARG A 438 -17.98 15.34 -8.51
CA ARG A 438 -16.52 15.47 -8.58
C ARG A 438 -15.81 15.31 -7.24
N TYR A 439 -16.44 15.67 -6.12
CA TYR A 439 -15.82 15.54 -4.79
C TYR A 439 -15.74 14.07 -4.37
N ILE A 440 -16.78 13.28 -4.64
CA ILE A 440 -16.76 11.83 -4.44
C ILE A 440 -15.75 11.20 -5.41
N ASP A 441 -15.77 11.58 -6.69
CA ASP A 441 -14.82 11.05 -7.67
C ASP A 441 -13.36 11.35 -7.29
N ASN A 442 -13.10 12.52 -6.69
CA ASN A 442 -11.78 12.93 -6.22
C ASN A 442 -11.26 12.05 -5.08
N ILE A 443 -12.08 11.76 -4.06
CA ILE A 443 -11.64 10.93 -2.92
C ILE A 443 -11.47 9.47 -3.31
N CYS A 444 -12.19 9.01 -4.33
CA CYS A 444 -12.13 7.64 -4.86
C CYS A 444 -10.92 7.37 -5.77
N LYS A 445 -10.10 8.38 -6.08
CA LYS A 445 -8.89 8.21 -6.91
C LYS A 445 -7.83 7.40 -6.16
N ASP A 446 -7.03 6.66 -6.93
CA ASP A 446 -5.98 5.82 -6.40
C ASP A 446 -4.98 6.59 -5.53
N LEU A 447 -4.60 5.97 -4.43
CA LEU A 447 -3.50 6.36 -3.54
C LEU A 447 -2.47 5.24 -3.40
N LEU A 448 -2.82 4.00 -3.76
CA LEU A 448 -2.03 2.80 -3.55
C LEU A 448 -0.86 2.69 -4.54
N ASN A 449 -1.08 3.01 -5.81
CA ASN A 449 -0.08 2.84 -6.87
C ASN A 449 1.15 3.76 -6.64
N PRO A 450 1.01 5.06 -6.34
CA PRO A 450 2.15 5.91 -5.98
C PRO A 450 2.90 5.44 -4.73
N VAL A 451 2.18 4.90 -3.74
CA VAL A 451 2.78 4.36 -2.51
C VAL A 451 3.69 3.17 -2.82
N PHE A 452 3.21 2.20 -3.60
CA PHE A 452 4.00 1.02 -3.96
C PHE A 452 5.13 1.33 -4.96
N THR A 453 4.91 2.23 -5.90
CA THR A 453 5.98 2.74 -6.76
C THR A 453 7.08 3.40 -5.93
N SER A 454 6.71 4.21 -4.94
CA SER A 454 7.69 4.85 -4.04
C SER A 454 8.38 3.85 -3.11
N LEU A 455 7.66 2.86 -2.57
CA LEU A 455 8.24 1.80 -1.75
C LEU A 455 9.40 1.13 -2.49
N VAL A 456 9.17 0.72 -3.73
CA VAL A 456 10.19 0.07 -4.54
C VAL A 456 11.30 1.04 -4.94
N ALA A 457 10.95 2.19 -5.50
CA ALA A 457 11.90 3.07 -6.15
C ALA A 457 12.74 3.90 -5.18
N ARG A 458 12.23 4.15 -3.95
CA ARG A 458 12.86 5.02 -2.95
C ARG A 458 13.17 4.29 -1.66
N ASP A 459 12.18 3.66 -1.05
CA ASP A 459 12.37 3.06 0.28
C ASP A 459 13.33 1.85 0.23
N MET A 460 13.25 1.01 -0.81
CA MET A 460 14.05 -0.21 -0.94
C MET A 460 15.41 -0.02 -1.61
N ILE A 461 15.51 0.87 -2.60
CA ILE A 461 16.75 1.08 -3.38
C ILE A 461 17.64 2.16 -2.74
N GLY A 462 17.05 3.11 -2.00
CA GLY A 462 17.76 4.03 -1.13
C GLY A 462 17.05 5.38 -0.96
N PRO A 463 16.82 5.86 0.27
CA PRO A 463 16.09 7.11 0.55
C PRO A 463 17.01 8.34 0.38
N PHE A 464 17.50 8.60 -0.83
CA PHE A 464 18.45 9.69 -1.09
C PHE A 464 17.79 11.06 -1.23
N GLY A 465 16.51 11.10 -1.59
CA GLY A 465 15.77 12.34 -1.80
C GLY A 465 15.31 12.98 -0.50
N LYS A 466 15.49 14.30 -0.36
CA LYS A 466 14.91 15.09 0.72
C LYS A 466 14.12 16.26 0.16
N PHE A 467 13.09 16.67 0.87
CA PHE A 467 12.37 17.92 0.62
C PHE A 467 12.37 18.79 1.87
N ASN A 468 12.28 20.09 1.67
CA ASN A 468 12.23 21.06 2.76
C ASN A 468 10.80 21.56 2.95
N PHE A 469 10.35 21.59 4.20
CA PHE A 469 9.07 22.18 4.57
C PHE A 469 9.19 22.93 5.89
N ASP A 470 8.82 24.21 5.89
CA ASP A 470 8.86 25.09 7.07
C ASP A 470 10.24 25.10 7.78
N GLY A 471 11.32 25.19 6.99
CA GLY A 471 12.70 25.21 7.49
C GLY A 471 13.26 23.84 7.94
N ASN A 472 12.45 22.78 7.89
CA ASN A 472 12.87 21.42 8.25
C ASN A 472 13.07 20.56 6.99
N SER A 473 14.02 19.62 7.04
CA SER A 473 14.32 18.69 5.94
C SER A 473 13.79 17.30 6.26
N PHE A 474 13.04 16.73 5.33
CA PHE A 474 12.36 15.44 5.45
C PHE A 474 12.70 14.54 4.26
N ILE A 475 12.63 13.22 4.47
CA ILE A 475 12.91 12.24 3.40
C ILE A 475 11.74 12.13 2.42
N LEU A 476 12.06 11.82 1.18
CA LEU A 476 11.11 11.52 0.13
C LEU A 476 10.82 10.02 0.11
N ASP A 477 9.87 9.57 0.93
CA ASP A 477 9.47 8.17 1.05
C ASP A 477 8.05 7.91 0.53
N ARG A 478 7.55 6.68 0.69
CA ARG A 478 6.17 6.34 0.32
C ARG A 478 5.09 7.10 1.12
N GLY A 479 5.39 7.58 2.32
CA GLY A 479 4.50 8.45 3.10
C GLY A 479 4.36 9.84 2.45
N TYR A 480 5.45 10.39 1.94
CA TYR A 480 5.40 11.61 1.11
C TYR A 480 4.57 11.38 -0.17
N ALA A 481 4.79 10.26 -0.88
CA ALA A 481 4.04 9.95 -2.10
C ALA A 481 2.52 9.89 -1.85
N PHE A 482 2.10 9.29 -0.73
CA PHE A 482 0.71 9.29 -0.28
C PHE A 482 0.15 10.70 -0.09
N GLU A 483 0.84 11.56 0.68
CA GLU A 483 0.39 12.93 0.93
C GLU A 483 0.27 13.75 -0.35
N GLN A 484 1.24 13.64 -1.27
CA GLN A 484 1.20 14.37 -2.53
C GLN A 484 0.08 13.88 -3.45
N LYS A 485 -0.16 12.56 -3.52
CA LYS A 485 -1.27 12.04 -4.31
C LYS A 485 -2.62 12.42 -3.71
N LEU A 486 -2.80 12.36 -2.38
CA LEU A 486 -4.02 12.83 -1.73
C LEU A 486 -4.26 14.32 -1.96
N ASN A 487 -3.20 15.13 -1.90
CA ASN A 487 -3.25 16.54 -2.22
C ASN A 487 -3.69 16.79 -3.67
N ALA A 488 -3.11 16.07 -4.63
CA ALA A 488 -3.46 16.18 -6.04
C ALA A 488 -4.90 15.70 -6.31
N ASN A 489 -5.31 14.59 -5.70
CA ASN A 489 -6.66 14.03 -5.82
C ASN A 489 -7.71 15.02 -5.33
N THR A 490 -7.42 15.76 -4.25
CA THR A 490 -8.30 16.78 -3.65
C THR A 490 -8.09 18.20 -4.21
N ASN A 491 -7.36 18.34 -5.32
CA ASN A 491 -7.08 19.62 -5.99
C ASN A 491 -6.42 20.68 -5.07
N GLY A 492 -5.56 20.27 -4.15
CA GLY A 492 -4.83 21.18 -3.27
C GLY A 492 -5.63 21.72 -2.07
N ILE A 493 -6.92 21.40 -1.97
CA ILE A 493 -7.83 21.97 -0.96
C ILE A 493 -7.41 21.60 0.47
N LEU A 494 -6.82 20.40 0.66
CA LEU A 494 -6.31 19.92 1.94
C LEU A 494 -4.86 20.38 2.26
N ASN A 495 -4.21 21.15 1.37
CA ASN A 495 -2.82 21.62 1.56
C ASN A 495 -2.72 22.75 2.60
N LYS A 496 -3.05 22.45 3.85
CA LYS A 496 -3.05 23.40 4.97
C LYS A 496 -2.17 22.91 6.11
N ARG A 497 -1.92 23.80 7.08
CA ARG A 497 -1.36 23.45 8.38
C ARG A 497 -2.48 23.18 9.36
N LEU A 498 -2.24 22.36 10.37
CA LEU A 498 -3.22 22.07 11.43
C LEU A 498 -3.78 23.36 12.04
N LYS A 499 -2.91 24.32 12.39
CA LYS A 499 -3.32 25.62 12.97
C LYS A 499 -4.23 26.48 12.08
N ASN A 500 -4.29 26.23 10.76
CA ASN A 500 -5.12 27.01 9.85
C ASN A 500 -6.63 26.77 10.10
N TYR A 501 -6.99 25.71 10.84
CA TYR A 501 -8.36 25.42 11.24
C TYR A 501 -8.75 26.03 12.60
N LEU A 502 -7.77 26.52 13.38
CA LEU A 502 -7.96 26.94 14.76
C LEU A 502 -9.11 27.95 14.92
N GLN A 503 -9.10 29.02 14.13
CA GLN A 503 -10.12 30.08 14.22
C GLN A 503 -11.51 29.59 13.80
N ALA A 504 -11.60 28.75 12.76
CA ALA A 504 -12.88 28.25 12.27
C ALA A 504 -13.51 27.25 13.24
N GLU A 505 -12.69 26.41 13.89
CA GLU A 505 -13.12 25.54 15.00
C GLU A 505 -13.52 26.37 16.22
N SER A 506 -12.66 27.29 16.67
CA SER A 506 -12.88 28.04 17.91
C SER A 506 -14.12 28.92 17.87
N SER A 507 -14.50 29.41 16.68
CA SER A 507 -15.71 30.21 16.46
C SER A 507 -16.95 29.36 16.13
N GLY A 508 -16.86 28.03 16.16
CA GLY A 508 -17.97 27.13 15.84
C GLY A 508 -18.48 27.26 14.40
N ILE A 509 -17.64 27.70 13.44
CA ILE A 509 -18.01 27.71 12.00
C ILE A 509 -18.03 26.29 11.44
N ILE A 510 -17.11 25.45 11.91
CA ILE A 510 -16.98 24.05 11.51
C ILE A 510 -16.81 23.18 12.75
N PRO A 511 -17.21 21.90 12.70
CA PRO A 511 -17.01 20.99 13.82
C PRO A 511 -15.52 20.86 14.16
N THR A 512 -15.23 20.60 15.43
CA THR A 512 -13.88 20.26 15.89
C THR A 512 -13.55 18.84 15.43
N MET A 513 -12.33 18.58 14.99
CA MET A 513 -11.87 17.21 14.71
C MET A 513 -10.82 16.76 15.72
N ILE A 514 -10.98 15.55 16.24
CA ILE A 514 -9.96 14.85 17.03
C ILE A 514 -9.47 13.65 16.21
N PHE A 515 -8.20 13.65 15.84
CA PHE A 515 -7.55 12.54 15.15
C PHE A 515 -6.81 11.68 16.17
N ASN A 516 -7.05 10.39 16.15
CA ASN A 516 -6.34 9.44 17.01
C ASN A 516 -5.24 8.71 16.26
N THR A 517 -4.16 8.39 16.96
CA THR A 517 -3.13 7.48 16.51
C THR A 517 -2.75 6.55 17.67
N ALA A 518 -2.25 5.36 17.36
CA ALA A 518 -1.78 4.42 18.37
C ALA A 518 -0.25 4.55 18.54
N ILE A 519 0.21 4.82 19.76
CA ILE A 519 1.64 4.81 20.08
C ILE A 519 2.12 3.36 20.12
N THR A 520 3.03 3.01 19.23
CA THR A 520 3.49 1.62 19.00
C THR A 520 4.14 0.97 20.22
N ARG A 521 4.71 1.78 21.11
CA ARG A 521 5.44 1.33 22.30
C ARG A 521 4.52 0.68 23.35
N ASP A 522 3.33 1.23 23.55
CA ASP A 522 2.45 0.86 24.68
C ASP A 522 0.94 0.92 24.39
N GLY A 523 0.54 1.28 23.16
CA GLY A 523 -0.86 1.32 22.74
C GLY A 523 -1.64 2.55 23.21
N ARG A 524 -1.01 3.54 23.88
CA ARG A 524 -1.68 4.79 24.25
C ARG A 524 -2.17 5.55 23.02
N LYS A 525 -3.29 6.26 23.18
CA LYS A 525 -3.81 7.14 22.12
C LYS A 525 -3.04 8.44 22.11
N MET A 526 -2.48 8.83 20.97
CA MET A 526 -2.08 10.21 20.73
C MET A 526 -3.19 10.92 19.98
N MET A 527 -3.79 11.90 20.66
CA MET A 527 -4.90 12.72 20.18
C MET A 527 -4.35 14.00 19.57
N ILE A 528 -4.71 14.25 18.31
CA ILE A 528 -4.27 15.41 17.53
C ILE A 528 -5.50 16.25 17.21
N GLY A 529 -5.47 17.54 17.54
CA GLY A 529 -6.50 18.51 17.17
C GLY A 529 -5.91 19.91 17.12
N THR A 530 -6.71 20.94 16.80
CA THR A 530 -6.20 22.33 16.84
C THR A 530 -6.08 22.88 18.27
N GLN A 531 -6.91 22.35 19.17
CA GLN A 531 -6.99 22.75 20.57
C GLN A 531 -6.15 21.84 21.45
N GLN A 532 -5.72 22.37 22.60
CA GLN A 532 -5.19 21.55 23.69
C GLN A 532 -6.33 20.80 24.37
N MET A 533 -6.11 19.52 24.66
CA MET A 533 -7.15 18.61 25.15
C MET A 533 -6.64 17.75 26.30
N LYS A 534 -5.92 18.35 27.25
CA LYS A 534 -5.39 17.64 28.42
C LYS A 534 -6.47 16.95 29.25
N PHE A 535 -7.71 17.46 29.20
CA PHE A 535 -8.89 16.84 29.82
C PHE A 535 -9.24 15.45 29.25
N MET A 536 -8.79 15.12 28.04
CA MET A 536 -8.99 13.82 27.40
C MET A 536 -7.88 12.80 27.73
N MET A 537 -6.76 13.22 28.32
CA MET A 537 -5.59 12.37 28.59
C MET A 537 -5.80 11.35 29.71
N LYS A 538 -6.87 11.51 30.50
CA LYS A 538 -7.25 10.62 31.60
C LYS A 538 -8.75 10.34 31.57
N PRO A 539 -9.20 9.17 32.08
CA PRO A 539 -10.61 8.92 32.33
C PRO A 539 -11.22 9.98 33.26
N SER A 540 -12.41 10.49 32.93
CA SER A 540 -13.02 11.61 33.65
C SER A 540 -13.81 11.14 34.88
N PHE A 541 -13.16 10.85 36.00
CA PHE A 541 -13.87 10.73 37.29
C PHE A 541 -13.03 11.25 38.46
N MET A 542 -13.42 12.44 38.92
CA MET A 542 -13.10 12.93 40.26
C MET A 542 -13.86 12.03 41.26
N GLN A 543 -13.14 11.41 42.20
CA GLN A 543 -13.64 10.53 43.26
C GLN A 543 -14.29 9.21 42.80
N ASN A 544 -13.47 8.18 42.54
CA ASN A 544 -13.89 6.80 42.77
C ASN A 544 -12.91 6.08 43.70
N ASN A 545 -13.34 4.96 44.27
CA ASN A 545 -12.56 4.18 45.23
C ASN A 545 -11.45 3.33 44.59
N LEU A 546 -11.15 3.46 43.29
CA LEU A 546 -10.14 2.64 42.58
C LEU A 546 -8.70 3.16 42.75
N GLY A 547 -8.52 4.39 43.26
CA GLY A 547 -7.26 4.86 43.86
C GLY A 547 -6.08 5.15 42.93
N ILE A 548 -6.06 4.75 41.66
CA ILE A 548 -4.97 5.08 40.71
C ILE A 548 -5.53 5.22 39.28
N TYR A 549 -5.39 6.41 38.70
CA TYR A 549 -5.63 6.64 37.27
C TYR A 549 -4.33 7.05 36.59
N ASP A 550 -3.84 6.22 35.68
CA ASP A 550 -2.69 6.57 34.86
C ASP A 550 -3.13 7.29 33.58
N VAL A 551 -2.21 8.03 32.98
CA VAL A 551 -2.43 8.66 31.67
C VAL A 551 -2.52 7.57 30.61
N ASP A 552 -3.65 7.51 29.90
CA ASP A 552 -3.93 6.57 28.82
C ASP A 552 -4.07 7.25 27.44
N GLY A 553 -4.01 8.59 27.43
CA GLY A 553 -4.00 9.42 26.23
C GLY A 553 -2.93 10.51 26.27
N LEU A 554 -2.48 10.94 25.09
CA LEU A 554 -1.47 11.98 24.90
C LEU A 554 -2.06 13.12 24.07
N ASP A 555 -2.14 14.33 24.63
CA ASP A 555 -2.48 15.53 23.87
C ASP A 555 -1.27 15.99 23.04
N TYR A 556 -1.37 15.89 21.72
CA TYR A 556 -0.32 16.26 20.77
C TYR A 556 0.11 17.72 20.91
N GLN A 557 -0.85 18.63 21.07
CA GLN A 557 -0.56 20.07 21.13
C GLN A 557 0.23 20.42 22.39
N SER A 558 -0.16 19.84 23.53
CA SER A 558 0.53 20.08 24.81
C SER A 558 1.88 19.36 24.89
N PHE A 559 1.96 18.09 24.47
CA PHE A 559 3.18 17.31 24.62
C PHE A 559 4.32 17.80 23.72
N PHE A 560 4.00 18.25 22.50
CA PHE A 560 4.98 18.76 21.54
C PHE A 560 5.02 20.29 21.46
N ALA A 561 4.60 21.01 22.51
CA ALA A 561 4.45 22.48 22.47
C ALA A 561 5.73 23.21 22.00
N ASN A 562 6.91 22.70 22.33
CA ASN A 562 8.21 23.28 21.95
C ASN A 562 8.63 22.93 20.52
N GLN A 563 7.92 22.04 19.83
CA GLN A 563 8.22 21.57 18.48
C GLN A 563 7.31 22.19 17.39
N ASN A 564 6.53 23.22 17.72
CA ASN A 564 5.56 23.87 16.83
C ASN A 564 4.48 22.92 16.27
N PRO A 565 3.69 22.24 17.13
CA PRO A 565 2.79 21.17 16.71
C PRO A 565 1.71 21.66 15.74
N GLY A 566 1.24 22.91 15.89
CA GLY A 566 0.30 23.55 14.97
C GLY A 566 0.80 23.75 13.53
N ASN A 567 2.11 23.69 13.26
CA ASN A 567 2.68 23.83 11.90
C ASN A 567 2.66 22.53 11.10
N THR A 568 2.36 21.39 11.75
CA THR A 568 2.20 20.09 11.10
C THR A 568 1.24 20.20 9.91
N ARG A 569 1.62 19.65 8.76
CA ARG A 569 0.75 19.60 7.57
C ARG A 569 -0.51 18.82 7.91
N PHE A 570 -1.67 19.31 7.48
CA PHE A 570 -2.93 18.63 7.71
C PHE A 570 -2.97 17.25 7.02
N LEU A 571 -2.36 17.15 5.83
CA LEU A 571 -2.15 15.87 5.13
C LEU A 571 -1.30 14.88 5.95
N THR A 572 -0.31 15.37 6.71
CA THR A 572 0.46 14.53 7.63
C THR A 572 -0.38 14.03 8.79
N VAL A 573 -1.25 14.87 9.37
CA VAL A 573 -2.19 14.44 10.42
C VAL A 573 -3.11 13.34 9.90
N LEU A 574 -3.67 13.52 8.70
CA LEU A 574 -4.50 12.50 8.04
C LEU A 574 -3.72 11.20 7.78
N ARG A 575 -2.49 11.30 7.29
CA ARG A 575 -1.63 10.13 7.06
C ARG A 575 -1.29 9.41 8.36
N MET A 576 -0.93 10.14 9.43
CA MET A 576 -0.65 9.55 10.74
C MET A 576 -1.85 8.77 11.27
N ASN A 577 -3.06 9.33 11.15
CA ASN A 577 -4.31 8.66 11.52
C ASN A 577 -4.63 7.45 10.63
N ALA A 578 -4.06 7.37 9.43
CA ALA A 578 -4.27 6.29 8.44
C ALA A 578 -3.04 5.39 8.19
N THR A 579 -2.02 5.43 9.07
CA THR A 579 -0.76 4.70 8.87
C THR A 579 -0.94 3.22 9.20
N PHE A 580 -1.60 2.50 8.29
CA PHE A 580 -1.82 1.07 8.42
C PHE A 580 -0.50 0.29 8.19
N PRO A 581 -0.16 -0.69 9.06
CA PRO A 581 1.05 -1.49 8.92
C PRO A 581 1.22 -2.10 7.52
N PHE A 582 2.47 -2.25 7.08
CA PHE A 582 2.88 -2.78 5.77
C PHE A 582 2.60 -1.89 4.54
N VAL A 583 1.58 -1.03 4.57
CA VAL A 583 1.25 -0.14 3.45
C VAL A 583 1.95 1.21 3.59
N LEU A 584 1.76 1.88 4.73
CA LEU A 584 2.39 3.17 5.03
C LEU A 584 3.52 3.00 6.07
N PRO A 585 4.52 3.90 6.10
CA PRO A 585 5.58 3.86 7.10
C PRO A 585 5.09 4.48 8.41
N ASN A 586 5.42 3.86 9.54
CA ASN A 586 5.20 4.44 10.87
C ASN A 586 5.84 5.82 10.98
N VAL A 587 5.22 6.71 11.76
CA VAL A 587 5.70 8.09 11.90
C VAL A 587 6.45 8.23 13.21
N GLU A 588 7.75 8.51 13.11
CA GLU A 588 8.59 8.80 14.27
C GLU A 588 8.26 10.17 14.85
N MET A 589 8.16 10.24 16.17
CA MET A 589 7.87 11.46 16.92
C MET A 589 9.05 11.85 17.81
N PRO A 590 9.36 13.16 17.94
CA PRO A 590 10.59 13.64 18.58
C PRO A 590 10.49 13.65 20.12
N ALA A 591 10.21 12.50 20.74
CA ALA A 591 10.16 12.32 22.20
C ALA A 591 11.46 11.71 22.75
N LYS A 592 11.57 11.61 24.09
CA LYS A 592 12.64 10.90 24.79
C LYS A 592 12.07 9.88 25.80
N PRO A 593 12.18 8.56 25.57
CA PRO A 593 12.71 7.92 24.36
C PRO A 593 11.86 8.25 23.12
N GLU A 594 12.44 8.05 21.94
CA GLU A 594 11.71 8.21 20.68
C GLU A 594 10.52 7.24 20.64
N ILE A 595 9.40 7.72 20.10
CA ILE A 595 8.16 6.93 19.97
C ILE A 595 7.70 7.01 18.51
N ASP A 596 7.05 5.95 18.03
CA ASP A 596 6.42 5.93 16.72
C ASP A 596 4.91 5.76 16.85
N VAL A 597 4.16 6.32 15.90
CA VAL A 597 2.70 6.17 15.83
C VAL A 597 2.26 5.39 14.59
N MET A 598 1.14 4.67 14.76
CA MET A 598 0.41 3.92 13.73
C MET A 598 -1.05 4.38 13.63
N ASP A 599 -1.78 3.82 12.66
CA ASP A 599 -3.22 4.02 12.44
C ASP A 599 -4.03 4.05 13.75
N GLY A 600 -4.93 5.02 13.87
CA GLY A 600 -5.82 5.16 15.03
C GLY A 600 -6.75 3.95 15.20
N GLY A 601 -7.07 3.25 14.11
CA GLY A 601 -7.95 2.08 14.12
C GLY A 601 -7.36 0.82 14.74
N LEU A 602 -6.08 0.85 15.14
CA LEU A 602 -5.55 -0.19 16.02
C LEU A 602 -6.10 -0.09 17.45
N ARG A 603 -6.57 1.10 17.87
CA ARG A 603 -6.99 1.38 19.24
C ARG A 603 -8.44 1.83 19.40
N ASP A 604 -8.97 2.63 18.48
CA ASP A 604 -10.31 3.22 18.50
C ASP A 604 -10.79 3.36 17.05
N ASN A 605 -11.16 2.23 16.43
CA ASN A 605 -11.45 2.17 14.98
C ASN A 605 -12.68 2.96 14.58
N PHE A 606 -13.72 2.99 15.41
CA PHE A 606 -14.96 3.69 15.10
C PHE A 606 -14.97 5.12 15.66
N GLY A 607 -14.11 5.44 16.63
CA GLY A 607 -14.07 6.75 17.29
C GLY A 607 -14.90 6.82 18.57
N HIS A 608 -15.63 5.75 18.90
CA HIS A 608 -16.53 5.68 20.04
C HIS A 608 -15.83 6.00 21.35
N GLU A 609 -14.63 5.47 21.60
CA GLU A 609 -13.99 5.70 22.90
C GLU A 609 -13.70 7.20 23.12
N THR A 610 -13.33 7.90 22.06
CA THR A 610 -13.06 9.34 22.09
C THR A 610 -14.33 10.15 22.23
N SER A 611 -15.38 9.83 21.48
CA SER A 611 -16.68 10.49 21.57
C SER A 611 -17.35 10.28 22.91
N LEU A 612 -17.35 9.05 23.44
CA LEU A 612 -17.91 8.74 24.75
C LEU A 612 -17.14 9.43 25.88
N ARG A 613 -15.80 9.49 25.81
CA ARG A 613 -15.00 10.24 26.79
C ARG A 613 -15.32 11.73 26.76
N PHE A 614 -15.49 12.30 25.57
CA PHE A 614 -15.90 13.70 25.40
C PHE A 614 -17.29 13.96 26.00
N ILE A 615 -18.28 13.12 25.66
CA ILE A 615 -19.65 13.21 26.18
C ILE A 615 -19.65 13.10 27.70
N ASN A 616 -18.89 12.16 28.28
CA ASN A 616 -18.83 11.98 29.73
C ASN A 616 -18.21 13.20 30.43
N PHE A 617 -17.14 13.76 29.85
CA PHE A 617 -16.45 14.90 30.44
C PHE A 617 -17.33 16.17 30.44
N PHE A 618 -18.03 16.44 29.35
CA PHE A 618 -18.91 17.62 29.21
C PHE A 618 -20.39 17.33 29.50
N LYS A 619 -20.71 16.21 30.16
CA LYS A 619 -22.09 15.73 30.36
C LYS A 619 -23.02 16.79 30.94
N ASP A 620 -22.55 17.60 31.89
CA ASP A 620 -23.36 18.60 32.57
C ASP A 620 -23.70 19.75 31.63
N TRP A 621 -22.69 20.26 30.92
CA TRP A 621 -22.90 21.28 29.88
C TRP A 621 -23.84 20.76 28.78
N LEU A 622 -23.64 19.53 28.31
CA LEU A 622 -24.48 18.92 27.26
C LEU A 622 -25.94 18.77 27.71
N LYS A 623 -26.18 18.28 28.92
CA LYS A 623 -27.54 18.12 29.47
C LYS A 623 -28.26 19.45 29.64
N GLU A 624 -27.56 20.51 30.02
CA GLU A 624 -28.13 21.84 30.18
C GLU A 624 -28.39 22.54 28.83
N ASN A 625 -27.50 22.34 27.85
CA ASN A 625 -27.46 23.17 26.64
C ASN A 625 -27.99 22.49 25.38
N THR A 626 -28.29 21.19 25.41
CA THR A 626 -28.82 20.44 24.26
C THR A 626 -30.13 19.74 24.62
N SER A 627 -30.99 19.53 23.62
CA SER A 627 -32.19 18.69 23.79
C SER A 627 -31.84 17.21 23.63
N LYS A 628 -30.97 16.90 22.66
CA LYS A 628 -30.41 15.57 22.41
C LYS A 628 -28.97 15.66 21.95
N VAL A 629 -28.17 14.67 22.34
CA VAL A 629 -26.86 14.37 21.77
C VAL A 629 -27.01 13.12 20.91
N VAL A 630 -26.63 13.20 19.64
CA VAL A 630 -26.81 12.13 18.67
C VAL A 630 -25.45 11.69 18.15
N LEU A 631 -25.05 10.47 18.51
CA LEU A 631 -23.87 9.81 18.00
C LEU A 631 -24.18 9.20 16.63
N VAL A 632 -23.58 9.74 15.58
CA VAL A 632 -23.74 9.28 14.19
C VAL A 632 -22.50 8.50 13.80
N GLU A 633 -22.64 7.19 13.67
CA GLU A 633 -21.57 6.30 13.24
C GLU A 633 -21.65 6.10 11.71
N ILE A 634 -20.53 6.23 11.00
CA ILE A 634 -20.38 5.80 9.62
C ILE A 634 -19.30 4.72 9.60
N ARG A 635 -19.71 3.47 9.35
CA ARG A 635 -18.83 2.29 9.41
C ARG A 635 -18.65 1.62 8.06
N ASP A 636 -17.44 1.14 7.82
CA ASP A 636 -17.00 0.46 6.60
C ASP A 636 -17.42 -1.03 6.53
N ARG A 637 -18.14 -1.52 7.54
CA ARG A 637 -18.59 -2.90 7.68
C ARG A 637 -19.98 -2.99 8.30
N PRO A 638 -20.74 -4.08 8.04
CA PRO A 638 -22.02 -4.33 8.72
C PRO A 638 -21.86 -4.40 10.25
N ALA A 639 -22.96 -4.16 10.97
CA ALA A 639 -23.00 -4.33 12.44
C ALA A 639 -23.06 -5.83 12.85
N GLU A 640 -23.52 -6.69 11.95
CA GLU A 640 -23.63 -8.14 12.11
C GLU A 640 -22.82 -8.83 11.00
N ASP A 641 -21.60 -9.30 11.33
CA ASP A 641 -20.71 -10.00 10.37
C ASP A 641 -20.55 -11.48 10.72
N TRP A 642 -21.67 -12.16 11.03
CA TRP A 642 -21.69 -13.62 11.27
C TRP A 642 -21.45 -14.44 9.98
N SER A 643 -21.56 -13.80 8.81
CA SER A 643 -21.59 -14.45 7.51
C SER A 643 -20.20 -14.66 6.86
N ARG A 644 -19.12 -14.21 7.50
CA ARG A 644 -17.75 -14.25 6.94
C ARG A 644 -16.70 -14.78 7.94
N PRO A 645 -16.81 -16.04 8.39
CA PRO A 645 -15.80 -16.62 9.27
C PRO A 645 -14.41 -16.69 8.60
N TYR A 646 -13.34 -16.54 9.38
CA TYR A 646 -11.98 -16.83 8.88
C TYR A 646 -11.82 -18.34 8.67
N GLU A 647 -12.05 -18.78 7.43
CA GLU A 647 -11.91 -20.18 7.03
C GLU A 647 -10.48 -20.48 6.56
N VAL A 648 -9.97 -21.62 7.03
CA VAL A 648 -8.64 -22.10 6.70
C VAL A 648 -8.77 -23.36 5.86
N ASN A 649 -8.66 -23.21 4.54
CA ASN A 649 -8.84 -24.30 3.58
C ASN A 649 -7.50 -24.86 3.05
N SER A 650 -6.37 -24.59 3.72
CA SER A 650 -5.05 -25.07 3.28
C SER A 650 -4.08 -25.35 4.43
N ILE A 651 -3.09 -26.21 4.17
CA ILE A 651 -2.00 -26.53 5.11
C ILE A 651 -1.17 -25.28 5.46
N ILE A 652 -0.91 -24.41 4.47
CA ILE A 652 -0.24 -23.13 4.71
C ILE A 652 -1.09 -22.26 5.64
N GLY A 653 -2.41 -22.21 5.39
CA GLY A 653 -3.34 -21.49 6.25
C GLY A 653 -3.39 -22.03 7.68
N LEU A 654 -3.22 -23.34 7.91
CA LEU A 654 -3.16 -23.94 9.25
C LEU A 654 -1.96 -23.43 10.07
N ILE A 655 -0.81 -23.31 9.43
CA ILE A 655 0.43 -22.82 10.07
C ILE A 655 0.32 -21.31 10.34
N THR A 656 -0.28 -20.55 9.43
CA THR A 656 -0.39 -19.10 9.56
C THR A 656 -1.61 -18.63 10.35
N LYS A 657 -2.54 -19.55 10.68
CA LYS A 657 -3.80 -19.28 11.39
C LYS A 657 -3.61 -18.45 12.67
N PRO A 658 -2.70 -18.77 13.61
CA PRO A 658 -2.61 -18.00 14.85
C PRO A 658 -2.28 -16.52 14.63
N VAL A 659 -1.47 -16.20 13.61
CA VAL A 659 -1.08 -14.83 13.28
C VAL A 659 -2.23 -14.09 12.60
N PHE A 660 -2.84 -14.70 11.58
CA PHE A 660 -3.89 -14.04 10.81
C PHE A 660 -5.25 -14.02 11.52
N VAL A 661 -5.55 -14.97 12.41
CA VAL A 661 -6.79 -14.95 13.23
C VAL A 661 -6.81 -13.74 14.15
N LEU A 662 -5.70 -13.45 14.84
CA LEU A 662 -5.61 -12.26 15.68
C LEU A 662 -5.82 -11.00 14.86
N GLN A 663 -5.17 -10.90 13.70
CA GLN A 663 -5.32 -9.75 12.80
C GLN A 663 -6.75 -9.61 12.25
N ASN A 664 -7.37 -10.72 11.82
CA ASN A 664 -8.71 -10.72 11.24
C ASN A 664 -9.77 -10.38 12.28
N ASN A 665 -9.66 -10.96 13.48
CA ASN A 665 -10.64 -10.77 14.56
C ASN A 665 -10.39 -9.52 15.39
N TRP A 666 -9.27 -8.81 15.21
CA TRP A 666 -8.96 -7.59 15.96
C TRP A 666 -10.09 -6.55 15.89
N PHE A 667 -10.67 -6.37 14.71
CA PHE A 667 -11.80 -5.44 14.51
C PHE A 667 -13.08 -5.91 15.19
N ASN A 668 -13.33 -7.23 15.24
CA ASN A 668 -14.50 -7.77 15.92
C ASN A 668 -14.38 -7.60 17.44
N VAL A 669 -13.18 -7.82 18.00
CA VAL A 669 -12.91 -7.58 19.43
C VAL A 669 -13.14 -6.11 19.79
N GLN A 670 -12.67 -5.17 18.96
CA GLN A 670 -12.96 -3.74 19.16
C GLN A 670 -14.46 -3.45 19.09
N ASP A 671 -15.17 -3.95 18.07
CA ASP A 671 -16.61 -3.71 17.91
C ASP A 671 -17.42 -4.24 19.11
N TYR A 672 -17.07 -5.40 19.68
CA TYR A 672 -17.72 -5.92 20.90
C TYR A 672 -17.50 -5.00 22.10
N TYR A 673 -16.25 -4.62 22.36
CA TYR A 673 -15.90 -3.77 23.50
C TYR A 673 -16.55 -2.38 23.39
N GLU A 674 -16.51 -1.78 22.20
CA GLU A 674 -17.09 -0.46 21.99
C GLU A 674 -18.62 -0.47 22.03
N LYS A 675 -19.28 -1.55 21.57
CA LYS A 675 -20.73 -1.74 21.74
C LYS A 675 -21.12 -1.74 23.22
N ASP A 676 -20.38 -2.46 24.06
CA ASP A 676 -20.61 -2.46 25.51
C ASP A 676 -20.43 -1.06 26.10
N GLN A 677 -19.36 -0.35 25.73
CA GLN A 677 -19.13 1.03 26.18
C GLN A 677 -20.25 1.99 25.78
N VAL A 678 -20.72 1.91 24.54
CA VAL A 678 -21.84 2.72 24.05
C VAL A 678 -23.11 2.41 24.84
N ASN A 679 -23.43 1.13 25.06
CA ASN A 679 -24.62 0.72 25.80
C ASN A 679 -24.58 1.22 27.24
N TYR A 680 -23.45 1.06 27.95
CA TYR A 680 -23.30 1.60 29.31
C TYR A 680 -23.45 3.12 29.35
N MET A 681 -22.98 3.84 28.33
CA MET A 681 -23.17 5.28 28.26
C MET A 681 -24.63 5.66 27.97
N LEU A 682 -25.32 4.95 27.07
CA LEU A 682 -26.73 5.19 26.79
C LEU A 682 -27.57 5.01 28.06
N ASP A 683 -27.33 3.94 28.80
CA ASP A 683 -28.00 3.67 30.08
C ASP A 683 -27.69 4.75 31.13
N ALA A 684 -26.42 5.17 31.25
CA ALA A 684 -26.01 6.17 32.23
C ALA A 684 -26.44 7.61 31.88
N TYR A 685 -26.49 7.95 30.59
CA TYR A 685 -26.84 9.29 30.14
C TYR A 685 -28.35 9.51 30.11
N GLY A 686 -29.11 8.48 29.73
CA GLY A 686 -30.57 8.47 29.62
C GLY A 686 -31.09 8.86 28.22
N PRO A 687 -32.39 9.19 28.09
CA PRO A 687 -33.08 9.31 26.79
C PRO A 687 -32.60 10.45 25.89
N ASN A 688 -31.74 11.34 26.41
CA ASN A 688 -31.18 12.47 25.68
C ASN A 688 -29.92 12.08 24.89
N LEU A 689 -29.38 10.87 25.05
CA LEU A 689 -28.32 10.33 24.19
C LEU A 689 -28.94 9.31 23.23
N TYR A 690 -28.63 9.45 21.95
CA TYR A 690 -29.12 8.57 20.90
C TYR A 690 -27.98 8.17 19.98
N LYS A 691 -27.98 6.92 19.48
CA LYS A 691 -27.01 6.45 18.47
C LYS A 691 -27.74 6.03 17.20
N THR A 692 -27.18 6.41 16.05
CA THR A 692 -27.58 5.90 14.73
C THR A 692 -26.34 5.55 13.92
N SER A 693 -26.45 4.59 13.01
CA SER A 693 -25.31 4.08 12.24
C SER A 693 -25.62 3.93 10.76
N PHE A 694 -24.63 4.23 9.93
CA PHE A 694 -24.60 3.89 8.51
C PHE A 694 -23.57 2.79 8.28
N SER A 695 -23.97 1.67 7.69
CA SER A 695 -23.08 0.55 7.38
C SER A 695 -22.85 0.43 5.88
N TYR A 696 -21.59 0.29 5.48
CA TYR A 696 -21.29 -0.26 4.16
C TYR A 696 -21.59 -1.76 4.16
N GLU A 697 -22.48 -2.15 3.27
CA GLU A 697 -22.84 -3.55 3.03
C GLU A 697 -22.65 -3.84 1.55
N ALA A 698 -21.91 -4.91 1.26
CA ALA A 698 -21.75 -5.38 -0.10
C ALA A 698 -23.10 -5.94 -0.60
N LEU A 699 -23.36 -5.83 -1.91
CA LEU A 699 -24.54 -6.44 -2.51
C LEU A 699 -24.51 -7.97 -2.30
N PRO A 700 -25.66 -8.64 -2.12
CA PRO A 700 -25.70 -10.09 -2.01
C PRO A 700 -24.95 -10.77 -3.17
N ASN A 701 -24.16 -11.80 -2.87
CA ASN A 701 -23.32 -12.53 -3.83
C ASN A 701 -22.20 -11.72 -4.51
N THR A 702 -21.80 -10.57 -3.95
CA THR A 702 -20.63 -9.80 -4.42
C THR A 702 -19.50 -9.81 -3.39
N ILE A 703 -18.26 -9.76 -3.87
CA ILE A 703 -17.09 -9.60 -3.00
C ILE A 703 -17.12 -8.18 -2.43
N SER A 704 -16.90 -8.06 -1.12
CA SER A 704 -16.78 -6.76 -0.47
C SER A 704 -15.63 -5.95 -1.06
N ALA A 705 -15.82 -4.64 -1.19
CA ALA A 705 -14.74 -3.76 -1.65
C ALA A 705 -13.49 -3.94 -0.79
N SER A 706 -12.30 -3.93 -1.41
CA SER A 706 -11.02 -4.18 -0.77
C SER A 706 -10.72 -3.17 0.35
N LEU A 707 -9.99 -3.62 1.37
CA LEU A 707 -9.44 -2.77 2.43
C LEU A 707 -8.13 -2.14 1.95
N SER A 708 -8.24 -1.33 0.88
CA SER A 708 -7.10 -0.76 0.20
C SER A 708 -7.26 0.75 -0.05
N PHE A 709 -6.16 1.38 -0.47
CA PHE A 709 -6.12 2.76 -0.92
C PHE A 709 -6.40 2.87 -2.44
N HIS A 710 -7.17 1.92 -2.97
CA HIS A 710 -7.64 1.85 -4.34
C HIS A 710 -9.12 1.45 -4.34
N LEU A 711 -9.87 1.87 -5.37
CA LEU A 711 -11.23 1.39 -5.60
C LEU A 711 -11.46 1.10 -7.09
N THR A 712 -11.99 -0.08 -7.39
CA THR A 712 -12.42 -0.47 -8.75
C THR A 712 -13.72 0.23 -9.13
N ALA A 713 -14.09 0.19 -10.41
CA ALA A 713 -15.37 0.73 -10.87
C ALA A 713 -16.57 0.03 -10.21
N ALA A 714 -16.53 -1.31 -10.08
CA ALA A 714 -17.56 -2.10 -9.42
C ALA A 714 -17.70 -1.72 -7.94
N GLU A 715 -16.57 -1.57 -7.23
CA GLU A 715 -16.56 -1.16 -5.82
C GLU A 715 -17.14 0.23 -5.61
N LYS A 716 -16.77 1.22 -6.44
CA LYS A 716 -17.33 2.59 -6.39
C LYS A 716 -18.86 2.57 -6.55
N LYS A 717 -19.36 1.77 -7.50
CA LYS A 717 -20.80 1.61 -7.73
C LYS A 717 -21.47 0.92 -6.54
N GLY A 718 -20.86 -0.13 -5.99
CA GLY A 718 -21.36 -0.84 -4.82
C GLY A 718 -21.46 0.07 -3.58
N ILE A 719 -20.43 0.87 -3.32
CA ILE A 719 -20.39 1.84 -2.21
C ILE A 719 -21.52 2.87 -2.37
N ALA A 720 -21.68 3.47 -3.55
CA ALA A 720 -22.76 4.43 -3.79
C ALA A 720 -24.15 3.79 -3.61
N ASN A 721 -24.33 2.54 -4.06
CA ASN A 721 -25.60 1.82 -3.93
C ASN A 721 -25.93 1.42 -2.50
N SER A 722 -24.92 1.16 -1.65
CA SER A 722 -25.13 0.73 -0.26
C SER A 722 -25.96 1.73 0.57
N LEU A 723 -25.98 3.01 0.17
CA LEU A 723 -26.82 4.03 0.79
C LEU A 723 -28.31 3.68 0.73
N ASN A 724 -28.74 2.89 -0.25
CA ASN A 724 -30.14 2.55 -0.48
C ASN A 724 -30.62 1.33 0.33
N ASN A 725 -29.75 0.69 1.11
CA ASN A 725 -30.15 -0.42 1.98
C ASN A 725 -31.12 0.05 3.07
N GLU A 726 -32.03 -0.82 3.49
CA GLU A 726 -33.11 -0.47 4.43
C GLU A 726 -32.59 0.12 5.74
N ALA A 727 -31.50 -0.44 6.31
CA ALA A 727 -30.87 0.07 7.52
C ALA A 727 -30.38 1.52 7.35
N ASN A 728 -29.67 1.80 6.24
CA ASN A 728 -29.17 3.15 5.94
C ASN A 728 -30.32 4.13 5.67
N GLN A 729 -31.37 3.72 4.97
CA GLN A 729 -32.56 4.55 4.75
C GLN A 729 -33.25 4.92 6.06
N ARG A 730 -33.39 3.96 7.00
CA ARG A 730 -33.91 4.23 8.35
C ARG A 730 -33.05 5.25 9.08
N SER A 731 -31.73 5.10 9.05
CA SER A 731 -30.79 6.05 9.67
C SER A 731 -30.90 7.45 9.06
N PHE A 732 -31.07 7.57 7.73
CA PHE A 732 -31.33 8.85 7.07
C PHE A 732 -32.64 9.49 7.54
N SER A 733 -33.74 8.75 7.63
CA SER A 733 -35.03 9.26 8.12
C SER A 733 -34.97 9.72 9.58
N ILE A 734 -34.20 9.02 10.42
CA ILE A 734 -34.00 9.41 11.82
C ILE A 734 -33.23 10.73 11.91
N ILE A 735 -32.14 10.89 11.16
CA ILE A 735 -31.38 12.14 11.19
C ILE A 735 -32.19 13.30 10.62
N ASP A 736 -32.93 13.08 9.55
CA ASP A 736 -33.80 14.10 8.96
C ASP A 736 -34.84 14.60 9.98
N SER A 737 -35.54 13.69 10.67
CA SER A 737 -36.52 14.05 11.70
C SER A 737 -35.88 14.77 12.89
N LEU A 738 -34.74 14.30 13.39
CA LEU A 738 -34.04 14.95 14.50
C LEU A 738 -33.48 16.33 14.14
N SER A 739 -33.05 16.53 12.88
CA SER A 739 -32.57 17.82 12.39
C SER A 739 -33.68 18.84 12.15
N LYS A 740 -34.92 18.37 11.92
CA LYS A 740 -36.13 19.18 11.67
C LYS A 740 -36.99 19.40 12.91
N ALA A 741 -36.93 18.53 13.92
CA ALA A 741 -37.65 18.72 15.19
C ALA A 741 -37.28 20.04 15.91
N THR A 742 -36.18 20.66 15.49
CA THR A 742 -35.72 22.01 15.85
C THR A 742 -36.40 23.15 15.04
N LEU A 743 -37.27 22.87 14.07
CA LEU A 743 -38.00 23.86 13.27
C LEU A 743 -39.48 24.00 13.69
N GLU A 744 -40.10 22.94 14.22
CA GLU A 744 -41.54 22.90 14.54
C GLU A 744 -41.88 23.42 15.95
N SER A 745 -40.91 23.71 16.81
CA SER A 745 -41.14 24.34 18.13
C SER A 745 -41.16 25.88 18.07
N ALA A 746 -41.26 26.47 16.88
CA ALA A 746 -41.27 27.92 16.65
C ALA A 746 -42.50 28.42 15.85
N GLU A 747 -43.54 27.59 15.71
CA GLU A 747 -44.92 27.99 15.41
C GLU A 747 -45.80 27.67 16.63
#